data_AF-A0A402AYG1-F1
#
_entry.id   AF-A0A402AYG1-F1
#
_cell.length_a   1.000
_cell.length_b   1.000
_cell.length_c   1.000
_cell.angle_alpha   90.00
_cell.angle_beta   90.00
_cell.angle_gamma   90.00
#
_symmetry.space_group_name_H-M   'P 1'
#
loop_
_entity.id
_entity.type
_entity.pdbx_description
1 polymer ?
#
loop_
_entity_poly.entity_id
_entity_poly.type
_entity_poly.pdbx_seq_one_letter_code
_entity_poly.pdbx_strand_id
1 'polypeptide(L)'
;MDEAQKTTRHRIKIDLQGLIRVLAKNLYAESDVFLREMVQNAHDSIKKRSSLDPHAPIGTIHIHINRMQRTITFTDNGSGLTEQEVHDYLSTIGRSGTNEFRQELITKGRQAEVTLIGQFGIGLLSAFVVAHRVEVETLSIQPGSSSWLWSSDGQSDYELVPGQRPEVGTTVKLFITDAYMDMLIPEELRKAIKKYADFIPYQIFLNDEKVPANAVNAPWHLNIPSEDERLKEYTSFVGKRFPNDSILETIPVALRTPYRVDGVLYISDRRDISPTAEGKLELYQNRMFVTSHESNILPPWAQFISGVIDSPDMTLTASRDAVQQDYITQEIREALATIVVQHLQNMAKKTPERFELIMLWHAFNIRNMALDHDDFFDAIADLMPFDTNRGRMNLRHYCAQALKLENNSGHDIFYFSDRENASRFYMLCDAKAMLVINAGQSFEEPFLKKYAQRHPEIRLHLISSEGTDFLFEPASTEEEQFFQPLMMDFYHIHPGQPLQMRLVHFKPRTIPAIANIESGAKLRQDLEENQQSVHLSQPIKDLLSRVLKEHKVPQVLLYLNTENPIMQKIAHMAATQRNNAISYRAAIAAIYNNALLLSPHLMTAETIQAIFTSATETINLMIEQAEQLGEMQSRLSASQLSLRTRPRQEMVSKDVQAAPTDTATPGKQILCVVAMPSEDTATLPYASVLLPALRHVMEFAPYYWRVVSAAELDQERGQQQPHIYLADLSTANLQVVMELGYMCGKKQDWQTILLLQSEQAHTELPHLDGLTRINYPADKTHYTVSTMVEALRPLLEQNEQIQHVNQLRQERYLSPLYLEEEFWIPGEVASEIARIYSSIEEFTSAPVEEITSRVRHLTSIKARRLQQSLQEVLEETHH
;
A
#
# COMPACT_ATOMS: atom_id res chain seq x y z
N MET A 1 -29.86 20.21 85.88
CA MET A 1 -29.63 19.90 84.45
C MET A 1 -28.53 18.86 84.41
N ASP A 2 -28.86 17.65 83.98
CA ASP A 2 -28.12 16.94 82.92
C ASP A 2 -28.81 15.58 82.73
N GLU A 3 -29.86 15.59 81.91
CA GLU A 3 -30.40 14.37 81.31
C GLU A 3 -29.42 13.93 80.23
N ALA A 4 -28.69 12.85 80.49
CA ALA A 4 -27.89 12.17 79.50
C ALA A 4 -28.78 11.76 78.32
N GLN A 5 -28.57 12.39 77.15
CA GLN A 5 -29.25 12.04 75.91
C GLN A 5 -29.03 10.56 75.57
N LYS A 6 -30.13 9.79 75.59
CA LYS A 6 -30.16 8.38 75.20
C LYS A 6 -29.78 8.28 73.72
N THR A 7 -28.61 7.70 73.44
CA THR A 7 -28.18 7.42 72.07
C THR A 7 -29.09 6.37 71.45
N THR A 8 -29.87 6.73 70.42
CA THR A 8 -30.65 5.78 69.63
C THR A 8 -29.85 5.29 68.44
N ARG A 9 -29.66 3.97 68.35
CA ARG A 9 -29.06 3.32 67.17
C ARG A 9 -30.16 2.91 66.21
N HIS A 10 -30.12 3.45 64.99
CA HIS A 10 -30.99 3.07 63.90
C HIS A 10 -30.21 2.23 62.88
N ARG A 11 -30.82 1.17 62.36
CA ARG A 11 -30.23 0.40 61.25
C ARG A 11 -30.46 1.14 59.94
N ILE A 12 -29.42 1.22 59.12
CA ILE A 12 -29.54 1.72 57.74
C ILE A 12 -30.41 0.73 56.97
N LYS A 13 -31.44 1.25 56.30
CA LYS A 13 -32.29 0.48 55.37
C LYS A 13 -31.85 0.81 53.95
N ILE A 14 -31.69 -0.20 53.11
CA ILE A 14 -31.31 -0.05 51.70
C ILE A 14 -32.54 -0.39 50.85
N ASP A 15 -32.90 0.49 49.91
CA ASP A 15 -33.93 0.22 48.91
C ASP A 15 -33.33 -0.60 47.76
N LEU A 16 -33.66 -1.90 47.71
CA LEU A 16 -33.21 -2.82 46.67
C LEU A 16 -33.67 -2.37 45.28
N GLN A 17 -34.90 -1.86 45.16
CA GLN A 17 -35.44 -1.43 43.87
C GLN A 17 -34.72 -0.17 43.36
N GLY A 18 -34.39 0.74 44.28
CA GLY A 18 -33.50 1.87 44.03
C GLY A 18 -32.12 1.44 43.57
N LEU A 19 -31.53 0.43 44.22
CA LEU A 19 -30.23 -0.13 43.84
C LEU A 19 -30.27 -0.74 42.43
N ILE A 20 -31.23 -1.62 42.12
CA ILE A 20 -31.39 -2.22 40.79
C ILE A 20 -31.51 -1.15 39.71
N ARG A 21 -32.31 -0.09 39.95
CA ARG A 21 -32.44 1.05 39.01
C ARG A 21 -31.12 1.79 38.79
N VAL A 22 -30.32 1.97 39.84
CA VAL A 22 -29.00 2.62 39.74
C VAL A 22 -28.00 1.72 39.01
N LEU A 23 -27.96 0.43 39.34
CA LEU A 23 -27.10 -0.55 38.66
C LEU A 23 -27.45 -0.62 37.16
N ALA A 24 -28.74 -0.68 36.83
CA ALA A 24 -29.25 -0.69 35.46
C ALA A 24 -28.88 0.57 34.67
N LYS A 25 -28.90 1.75 35.30
CA LYS A 25 -28.59 3.03 34.63
C LYS A 25 -27.10 3.35 34.49
N ASN A 26 -26.27 2.89 35.42
CA ASN A 26 -24.89 3.38 35.55
C ASN A 26 -23.79 2.30 35.40
N LEU A 27 -24.11 1.01 35.53
CA LEU A 27 -23.10 -0.08 35.46
C LEU A 27 -23.32 -1.05 34.30
N TYR A 28 -24.53 -1.06 33.72
CA TYR A 28 -24.90 -1.94 32.61
C TYR A 28 -25.34 -1.08 31.42
N ALA A 29 -24.38 -0.43 30.77
CA ALA A 29 -24.65 0.39 29.58
C ALA A 29 -25.22 -0.43 28.42
N GLU A 30 -24.91 -1.73 28.37
CA GLU A 30 -25.44 -2.68 27.40
C GLU A 30 -26.36 -3.71 28.07
N SER A 31 -27.49 -4.00 27.42
CA SER A 31 -28.52 -4.91 27.93
C SER A 31 -28.12 -6.38 27.92
N ASP A 32 -26.99 -6.74 27.32
CA ASP A 32 -26.51 -8.13 27.19
C ASP A 32 -25.55 -8.56 28.32
N VAL A 33 -25.16 -7.64 29.23
CA VAL A 33 -24.22 -7.92 30.32
C VAL A 33 -24.74 -8.98 31.30
N PHE A 34 -26.07 -9.16 31.44
CA PHE A 34 -26.61 -10.23 32.27
C PHE A 34 -26.09 -11.62 31.84
N LEU A 35 -25.83 -11.82 30.54
CA LEU A 35 -25.30 -13.08 30.02
C LEU A 35 -23.91 -13.35 30.57
N ARG A 36 -23.06 -12.33 30.62
CA ARG A 36 -21.72 -12.40 31.22
C ARG A 36 -21.82 -12.90 32.67
N GLU A 37 -22.67 -12.26 33.47
CA GLU A 37 -22.82 -12.61 34.89
C GLU A 37 -23.40 -14.02 35.10
N MET A 38 -24.40 -14.43 34.29
CA MET A 38 -24.99 -15.77 34.38
C MET A 38 -23.98 -16.86 34.01
N VAL A 39 -23.24 -16.70 32.91
CA VAL A 39 -22.23 -17.66 32.48
C VAL A 39 -21.06 -17.70 33.47
N GLN A 40 -20.68 -16.56 34.06
CA GLN A 40 -19.64 -16.49 35.07
C GLN A 40 -20.00 -17.26 36.35
N ASN A 41 -21.24 -17.11 36.82
CA ASN A 41 -21.72 -17.85 38.00
C ASN A 41 -21.75 -19.36 37.73
N ALA A 42 -22.18 -19.77 36.54
CA ALA A 42 -22.13 -21.16 36.10
C ALA A 42 -20.69 -21.69 36.03
N HIS A 43 -19.75 -20.92 35.46
CA HIS A 43 -18.33 -21.26 35.42
C HIS A 43 -17.76 -21.48 36.83
N ASP A 44 -18.01 -20.55 37.76
CA ASP A 44 -17.50 -20.63 39.13
C ASP A 44 -18.10 -21.82 39.89
N SER A 45 -19.40 -22.11 39.67
CA SER A 45 -20.11 -23.28 40.22
C SER A 45 -19.51 -24.60 39.72
N ILE A 46 -19.26 -24.72 38.41
CA ILE A 46 -18.61 -25.88 37.79
C ILE A 46 -17.21 -26.07 38.37
N LYS A 47 -16.44 -24.98 38.46
CA LYS A 47 -15.08 -25.02 38.99
C LYS A 47 -15.04 -25.45 40.46
N LYS A 48 -15.97 -24.93 41.28
CA LYS A 48 -16.15 -25.37 42.68
C LYS A 48 -16.45 -26.87 42.72
N ARG A 49 -17.35 -27.38 41.87
CA ARG A 49 -17.65 -28.83 41.79
C ARG A 49 -16.40 -29.66 41.48
N SER A 50 -15.66 -29.32 40.43
CA SER A 50 -14.46 -30.07 40.03
C SER A 50 -13.36 -30.05 41.10
N SER A 51 -13.30 -29.00 41.92
CA SER A 51 -12.35 -28.91 43.03
C SER A 51 -12.73 -29.78 44.24
N LEU A 52 -14.03 -30.01 44.44
CA LEU A 52 -14.59 -30.80 45.54
C LEU A 52 -14.66 -32.29 45.17
N ASP A 53 -14.94 -32.57 43.90
CA ASP A 53 -15.04 -33.93 43.34
C ASP A 53 -14.21 -34.03 42.04
N PRO A 54 -13.01 -34.61 42.10
CA PRO A 54 -12.17 -34.86 40.91
C PRO A 54 -12.80 -35.80 39.88
N HIS A 55 -13.83 -36.57 40.26
CA HIS A 55 -14.57 -37.48 39.37
C HIS A 55 -15.88 -36.86 38.87
N ALA A 56 -16.13 -35.57 39.13
CA ALA A 56 -17.29 -34.87 38.62
C ALA A 56 -17.36 -34.96 37.08
N PRO A 57 -18.58 -35.02 36.50
CA PRO A 57 -18.75 -34.92 35.06
C PRO A 57 -18.10 -33.65 34.49
N ILE A 58 -17.74 -33.69 33.20
CA ILE A 58 -17.25 -32.50 32.50
C ILE A 58 -18.29 -31.39 32.60
N GLY A 59 -17.84 -30.20 32.98
CA GLY A 59 -18.68 -29.02 33.12
C GLY A 59 -19.33 -28.59 31.81
N THR A 60 -20.64 -28.37 31.82
CA THR A 60 -21.40 -27.84 30.67
C THR A 60 -22.38 -26.76 31.11
N ILE A 61 -22.64 -25.82 30.21
CA ILE A 61 -23.62 -24.75 30.38
C ILE A 61 -24.62 -24.84 29.23
N HIS A 62 -25.90 -24.92 29.54
CA HIS A 62 -26.99 -24.94 28.55
C HIS A 62 -27.82 -23.67 28.69
N ILE A 63 -28.02 -22.97 27.58
CA ILE A 63 -28.82 -21.74 27.51
C ILE A 63 -30.00 -22.02 26.59
N HIS A 64 -31.22 -22.02 27.10
CA HIS A 64 -32.43 -22.29 26.32
C HIS A 64 -33.33 -21.06 26.25
N ILE A 65 -33.75 -20.70 25.04
CA ILE A 65 -34.71 -19.63 24.76
C ILE A 65 -36.10 -20.24 24.53
N ASN A 66 -37.10 -19.78 25.27
CA ASN A 66 -38.50 -20.10 25.00
C ASN A 66 -39.27 -18.82 24.70
N ARG A 67 -39.55 -18.58 23.41
CA ARG A 67 -40.28 -17.39 22.96
C ARG A 67 -41.74 -17.37 23.42
N MET A 68 -42.38 -18.54 23.52
CA MET A 68 -43.79 -18.65 23.94
C MET A 68 -43.97 -18.27 25.41
N GLN A 69 -43.05 -18.71 26.27
CA GLN A 69 -43.03 -18.38 27.69
C GLN A 69 -42.27 -17.09 28.00
N ARG A 70 -41.61 -16.49 27.00
CA ARG A 70 -40.73 -15.32 27.12
C ARG A 70 -39.62 -15.52 28.15
N THR A 71 -38.95 -16.66 28.09
CA THR A 71 -37.91 -17.01 29.05
C THR A 71 -36.57 -17.32 28.41
N ILE A 72 -35.49 -16.95 29.12
CA ILE A 72 -34.14 -17.47 28.89
C ILE A 72 -33.75 -18.30 30.10
N THR A 73 -33.32 -19.53 29.88
CA THR A 73 -32.99 -20.49 30.95
C THR A 73 -31.52 -20.88 30.84
N PHE A 74 -30.74 -20.63 31.89
CA PHE A 74 -29.35 -21.05 32.03
C PHE A 74 -29.29 -22.28 32.93
N THR A 75 -28.64 -23.34 32.51
CA THR A 75 -28.49 -24.58 33.30
C THR A 75 -27.03 -24.99 33.35
N ASP A 76 -26.48 -25.14 34.54
CA ASP A 76 -25.14 -25.68 34.77
C ASP A 76 -25.19 -26.97 35.58
N ASN A 77 -24.17 -27.80 35.41
CA ASN A 77 -23.91 -28.99 36.21
C ASN A 77 -22.83 -28.73 37.27
N GLY A 78 -22.75 -27.52 37.83
CA GLY A 78 -21.79 -27.17 38.87
C GLY A 78 -22.19 -27.62 40.26
N SER A 79 -21.65 -26.99 41.31
CA SER A 79 -21.76 -27.49 42.69
C SER A 79 -23.17 -27.40 43.27
N GLY A 80 -24.04 -26.58 42.69
CA GLY A 80 -25.33 -26.21 43.26
C GLY A 80 -25.19 -25.44 44.59
N LEU A 81 -26.33 -25.17 45.22
CA LEU A 81 -26.43 -24.45 46.49
C LEU A 81 -27.27 -25.26 47.49
N THR A 82 -26.87 -25.21 48.76
CA THR A 82 -27.71 -25.64 49.88
C THR A 82 -28.76 -24.59 50.23
N GLU A 83 -29.76 -24.94 51.04
CA GLU A 83 -30.76 -23.98 51.55
C GLU A 83 -30.11 -22.76 52.22
N GLN A 84 -29.10 -23.01 53.05
CA GLN A 84 -28.36 -21.96 53.74
C GLN A 84 -27.60 -21.06 52.76
N GLU A 85 -26.93 -21.64 51.75
CA GLU A 85 -26.24 -20.87 50.71
C GLU A 85 -27.21 -20.05 49.83
N VAL A 86 -28.45 -20.50 49.63
CA VAL A 86 -29.51 -19.72 48.95
C VAL A 86 -29.84 -18.45 49.76
N HIS A 87 -29.98 -18.58 51.09
CA HIS A 87 -30.19 -17.43 51.97
C HIS A 87 -28.98 -16.49 52.00
N ASP A 88 -27.78 -17.04 52.06
CA ASP A 88 -26.55 -16.25 52.21
C ASP A 88 -26.11 -15.56 50.91
N TYR A 89 -26.35 -16.16 49.74
CA TYR A 89 -25.81 -15.65 48.46
C TYR A 89 -26.87 -15.09 47.51
N LEU A 90 -28.07 -15.66 47.43
CA LEU A 90 -29.12 -15.14 46.54
C LEU A 90 -29.96 -14.05 47.22
N SER A 91 -30.12 -14.15 48.55
CA SER A 91 -31.03 -13.31 49.32
C SER A 91 -30.34 -12.17 50.08
N THR A 92 -28.99 -12.16 50.11
CA THR A 92 -28.20 -11.13 50.80
C THR A 92 -27.26 -10.44 49.81
N ILE A 93 -27.50 -9.14 49.59
CA ILE A 93 -26.69 -8.32 48.66
C ILE A 93 -25.26 -8.19 49.19
N GLY A 94 -24.27 -8.39 48.32
CA GLY A 94 -22.86 -8.16 48.64
C GLY A 94 -22.13 -9.34 49.29
N ARG A 95 -22.82 -10.49 49.48
CA ARG A 95 -22.19 -11.76 49.86
C ARG A 95 -22.03 -12.66 48.65
N SER A 96 -20.88 -13.32 48.53
CA SER A 96 -20.56 -14.20 47.41
C SER A 96 -19.83 -15.44 47.90
N GLY A 97 -20.42 -16.61 47.67
CA GLY A 97 -19.77 -17.89 47.95
C GLY A 97 -18.48 -18.10 47.15
N THR A 98 -18.34 -17.43 46.01
CA THR A 98 -17.09 -17.42 45.22
C THR A 98 -15.95 -16.75 45.97
N ASN A 99 -16.21 -15.67 46.71
CA ASN A 99 -15.19 -14.96 47.47
C ASN A 99 -14.75 -15.77 48.70
N GLU A 100 -15.70 -16.40 49.40
CA GLU A 100 -15.40 -17.28 50.53
C GLU A 100 -14.57 -18.50 50.07
N PHE A 101 -14.97 -19.11 48.96
CA PHE A 101 -14.22 -20.22 48.37
C PHE A 101 -12.82 -19.82 47.88
N ARG A 102 -12.67 -18.61 47.31
CA ARG A 102 -11.35 -18.04 46.98
C ARG A 102 -10.47 -17.96 48.22
N GLN A 103 -10.97 -17.39 49.32
CA GLN A 103 -10.20 -17.28 50.57
C GLN A 103 -9.85 -18.65 51.15
N GLU A 104 -10.75 -19.63 51.03
CA GLU A 104 -10.48 -21.01 51.43
C GLU A 104 -9.33 -21.63 50.63
N LEU A 105 -9.32 -21.48 49.30
CA LEU A 105 -8.23 -21.97 48.44
C LEU A 105 -6.89 -21.31 48.76
N ILE A 106 -6.89 -19.98 49.00
CA ILE A 106 -5.70 -19.23 49.42
C ILE A 106 -5.17 -19.76 50.75
N THR A 107 -6.06 -19.92 51.74
CA THR A 107 -5.70 -20.43 53.07
C THR A 107 -5.15 -21.85 53.00
N LYS A 108 -5.65 -22.68 52.07
CA LYS A 108 -5.17 -24.05 51.80
C LYS A 108 -3.90 -24.11 50.95
N GLY A 109 -3.27 -22.97 50.61
CA GLY A 109 -2.05 -22.91 49.81
C GLY A 109 -2.24 -23.25 48.32
N ARG A 110 -3.49 -23.32 47.83
CA ARG A 110 -3.84 -23.66 46.43
C ARG A 110 -4.01 -22.39 45.58
N GLN A 111 -3.10 -21.42 45.74
CA GLN A 111 -3.18 -20.12 45.06
C GLN A 111 -3.19 -20.25 43.53
N ALA A 112 -2.46 -21.21 42.97
CA ALA A 112 -2.43 -21.49 41.53
C ALA A 112 -3.79 -21.94 40.95
N GLU A 113 -4.74 -22.34 41.80
CA GLU A 113 -6.08 -22.75 41.40
C GLU A 113 -7.12 -21.63 41.53
N VAL A 114 -6.72 -20.45 42.01
CA VAL A 114 -7.58 -19.28 42.16
C VAL A 114 -7.80 -18.63 40.79
N THR A 115 -8.71 -19.23 40.04
CA THR A 115 -9.11 -18.84 38.68
C THR A 115 -10.62 -18.55 38.66
N LEU A 116 -11.16 -18.13 39.80
CA LEU A 116 -12.56 -17.76 39.99
C LEU A 116 -12.78 -16.33 39.51
N ILE A 117 -13.90 -16.07 38.87
CA ILE A 117 -14.13 -14.77 38.23
C ILE A 117 -14.97 -13.87 39.15
N GLY A 118 -15.98 -14.40 39.87
CA GLY A 118 -16.86 -13.63 40.76
C GLY A 118 -16.21 -13.08 42.04
N GLN A 119 -16.59 -11.87 42.45
CA GLN A 119 -16.10 -11.22 43.69
C GLN A 119 -17.19 -10.44 44.48
N PHE A 120 -18.15 -9.79 43.82
CA PHE A 120 -19.00 -8.76 44.46
C PHE A 120 -20.37 -9.24 44.96
N GLY A 121 -20.85 -10.41 44.53
CA GLY A 121 -22.15 -10.93 45.01
C GLY A 121 -23.37 -10.13 44.52
N ILE A 122 -23.26 -9.47 43.37
CA ILE A 122 -24.35 -8.70 42.74
C ILE A 122 -24.76 -9.26 41.36
N GLY A 123 -24.11 -10.33 40.89
CA GLY A 123 -24.32 -10.86 39.53
C GLY A 123 -25.75 -11.34 39.25
N LEU A 124 -26.53 -11.69 40.27
CA LEU A 124 -27.96 -12.00 40.07
C LEU A 124 -28.79 -10.73 39.80
N LEU A 125 -28.37 -9.57 40.31
CA LEU A 125 -29.09 -8.31 40.14
C LEU A 125 -29.11 -7.85 38.68
N SER A 126 -28.10 -8.21 37.88
CA SER A 126 -28.08 -7.92 36.44
C SER A 126 -29.21 -8.64 35.70
N ALA A 127 -29.73 -9.76 36.21
CA ALA A 127 -30.84 -10.47 35.60
C ALA A 127 -32.15 -9.66 35.70
N PHE A 128 -32.36 -8.94 36.80
CA PHE A 128 -33.52 -8.06 37.00
C PHE A 128 -33.49 -6.79 36.13
N VAL A 129 -32.39 -6.53 35.43
CA VAL A 129 -32.34 -5.46 34.41
C VAL A 129 -33.20 -5.84 33.20
N VAL A 130 -33.18 -7.12 32.81
CA VAL A 130 -33.88 -7.62 31.61
C VAL A 130 -35.14 -8.41 31.92
N ALA A 131 -35.24 -8.96 33.13
CA ALA A 131 -36.32 -9.83 33.57
C ALA A 131 -37.16 -9.20 34.69
N HIS A 132 -38.47 -9.41 34.66
CA HIS A 132 -39.38 -8.98 35.73
C HIS A 132 -39.52 -10.04 36.84
N ARG A 133 -39.05 -11.27 36.57
CA ARG A 133 -39.04 -12.37 37.53
C ARG A 133 -37.86 -13.29 37.24
N VAL A 134 -37.26 -13.82 38.30
CA VAL A 134 -36.16 -14.79 38.24
C VAL A 134 -36.54 -16.00 39.09
N GLU A 135 -36.34 -17.18 38.54
CA GLU A 135 -36.43 -18.46 39.25
C GLU A 135 -35.05 -19.12 39.27
N VAL A 136 -34.62 -19.62 40.42
CA VAL A 136 -33.38 -20.39 40.57
C VAL A 136 -33.72 -21.73 41.21
N GLU A 137 -33.57 -22.81 40.45
CA GLU A 137 -33.73 -24.17 40.95
C GLU A 137 -32.36 -24.84 41.09
N THR A 138 -32.01 -25.34 42.28
CA THR A 138 -30.65 -25.80 42.58
C THR A 138 -30.64 -27.04 43.46
N LEU A 139 -29.66 -27.92 43.22
CA LEU A 139 -29.36 -29.09 44.05
C LEU A 139 -27.86 -29.14 44.33
N SER A 140 -27.48 -29.06 45.61
CA SER A 140 -26.08 -29.07 46.04
C SER A 140 -25.43 -30.46 45.92
N ILE A 141 -24.12 -30.47 45.64
CA ILE A 141 -23.27 -31.66 45.72
C ILE A 141 -23.09 -32.16 47.16
N GLN A 142 -23.39 -31.34 48.18
CA GLN A 142 -23.21 -31.74 49.56
C GLN A 142 -24.11 -32.93 49.93
N PRO A 143 -23.59 -33.98 50.58
CA PRO A 143 -24.36 -35.17 50.92
C PRO A 143 -25.63 -34.85 51.70
N GLY A 144 -26.77 -35.43 51.30
CA GLY A 144 -28.06 -35.25 51.98
C GLY A 144 -28.80 -33.95 51.64
N SER A 145 -28.30 -33.16 50.68
CA SER A 145 -28.99 -31.94 50.23
C SER A 145 -30.28 -32.24 49.47
N SER A 146 -31.30 -31.42 49.69
CA SER A 146 -32.54 -31.42 48.91
C SER A 146 -32.47 -30.38 47.78
N SER A 147 -33.31 -30.58 46.77
CA SER A 147 -33.51 -29.58 45.71
C SER A 147 -34.36 -28.43 46.23
N TRP A 148 -34.05 -27.20 45.82
CA TRP A 148 -34.74 -25.98 46.21
C TRP A 148 -35.07 -25.11 45.00
N LEU A 149 -36.28 -24.53 45.00
CA LEU A 149 -36.72 -23.53 44.03
C LEU A 149 -36.88 -22.18 44.73
N TRP A 150 -36.02 -21.25 44.37
CA TRP A 150 -36.07 -19.85 44.77
C TRP A 150 -36.75 -19.02 43.68
N SER A 151 -37.68 -18.12 44.03
CA SER A 151 -38.32 -17.21 43.08
C SER A 151 -38.42 -15.80 43.64
N SER A 152 -38.09 -14.80 42.82
CA SER A 152 -38.27 -13.39 43.17
C SER A 152 -38.62 -12.56 41.95
N ASP A 153 -39.41 -11.51 42.16
CA ASP A 153 -39.77 -10.47 41.19
C ASP A 153 -38.88 -9.21 41.33
N GLY A 154 -37.83 -9.28 42.14
CA GLY A 154 -36.90 -8.17 42.39
C GLY A 154 -37.43 -7.15 43.41
N GLN A 155 -38.52 -7.47 44.12
CA GLN A 155 -39.00 -6.72 45.28
C GLN A 155 -38.27 -7.16 46.57
N SER A 156 -38.77 -6.73 47.73
CA SER A 156 -38.16 -7.03 49.03
C SER A 156 -38.19 -8.50 49.45
N ASP A 157 -39.15 -9.26 48.92
CA ASP A 157 -39.42 -10.63 49.34
C ASP A 157 -39.06 -11.64 48.23
N TYR A 158 -38.76 -12.87 48.63
CA TYR A 158 -38.59 -14.01 47.73
C TYR A 158 -39.29 -15.22 48.33
N GLU A 159 -39.65 -16.17 47.46
CA GLU A 159 -40.24 -17.45 47.84
C GLU A 159 -39.19 -18.55 47.73
N LEU A 160 -39.18 -19.47 48.71
CA LEU A 160 -38.32 -20.64 48.70
C LEU A 160 -39.16 -21.87 49.01
N VAL A 161 -39.19 -22.82 48.07
CA VAL A 161 -39.96 -24.08 48.20
C VAL A 161 -39.10 -25.28 47.82
N PRO A 162 -39.45 -26.50 48.25
CA PRO A 162 -38.79 -27.71 47.76
C PRO A 162 -38.83 -27.80 46.23
N GLY A 163 -37.67 -27.97 45.62
CA GLY A 163 -37.49 -28.13 44.18
C GLY A 163 -37.65 -29.59 43.73
N GLN A 164 -37.60 -29.81 42.42
CA GLN A 164 -37.72 -31.14 41.79
C GLN A 164 -36.51 -31.51 40.92
N ARG A 165 -35.48 -30.66 40.87
CA ARG A 165 -34.24 -30.95 40.15
C ARG A 165 -33.65 -32.33 40.52
N PRO A 166 -33.44 -33.23 39.53
CA PRO A 166 -32.98 -34.60 39.79
C PRO A 166 -31.46 -34.71 39.93
N GLU A 167 -30.70 -33.74 39.41
CA GLU A 167 -29.23 -33.79 39.30
C GLU A 167 -28.56 -32.55 39.91
N VAL A 168 -27.35 -32.75 40.42
CA VAL A 168 -26.54 -31.68 41.04
C VAL A 168 -26.25 -30.56 40.04
N GLY A 169 -26.44 -29.31 40.47
CA GLY A 169 -26.23 -28.11 39.66
C GLY A 169 -27.32 -27.07 39.88
N THR A 170 -27.42 -26.10 38.97
CA THR A 170 -28.37 -24.98 39.08
C THR A 170 -29.03 -24.69 37.73
N THR A 171 -30.30 -24.31 37.76
CA THR A 171 -31.04 -23.74 36.63
C THR A 171 -31.57 -22.37 37.03
N VAL A 172 -31.19 -21.34 36.27
CA VAL A 172 -31.67 -19.97 36.41
C VAL A 172 -32.59 -19.65 35.23
N LYS A 173 -33.86 -19.37 35.51
CA LYS A 173 -34.86 -19.00 34.50
C LYS A 173 -35.23 -17.53 34.65
N LEU A 174 -35.04 -16.79 33.58
CA LEU A 174 -35.31 -15.35 33.48
C LEU A 174 -36.60 -15.13 32.70
N PHE A 175 -37.57 -14.46 33.30
CA PHE A 175 -38.82 -14.07 32.63
C PHE A 175 -38.64 -12.67 32.03
N ILE A 176 -38.37 -12.62 30.72
CA ILE A 176 -37.94 -11.42 30.02
C ILE A 176 -39.09 -10.41 29.93
N THR A 177 -38.76 -9.14 30.15
CA THR A 177 -39.71 -8.02 30.02
C THR A 177 -39.91 -7.63 28.56
N ASP A 178 -41.03 -6.95 28.25
CA ASP A 178 -41.36 -6.54 26.89
C ASP A 178 -40.27 -5.67 26.23
N ALA A 179 -39.51 -4.89 27.03
CA ALA A 179 -38.46 -4.01 26.55
C ALA A 179 -37.22 -4.73 25.98
N TYR A 180 -37.00 -6.00 26.33
CA TYR A 180 -35.81 -6.77 25.94
C TYR A 180 -36.15 -8.05 25.17
N MET A 181 -37.28 -8.06 24.47
CA MET A 181 -37.72 -9.21 23.66
C MET A 181 -36.71 -9.60 22.57
N ASP A 182 -35.88 -8.67 22.12
CA ASP A 182 -34.80 -8.93 21.15
C ASP A 182 -33.78 -9.95 21.67
N MET A 183 -33.61 -10.08 23.00
CA MET A 183 -32.73 -11.10 23.60
C MET A 183 -33.26 -12.53 23.43
N LEU A 184 -34.53 -12.70 23.04
CA LEU A 184 -35.10 -13.99 22.67
C LEU A 184 -34.78 -14.37 21.20
N ILE A 185 -33.92 -13.60 20.53
CA ILE A 185 -33.34 -13.93 19.22
C ILE A 185 -32.06 -14.76 19.44
N PRO A 186 -32.02 -16.03 19.00
CA PRO A 186 -30.85 -16.90 19.17
C PRO A 186 -29.55 -16.28 18.66
N GLU A 187 -29.61 -15.54 17.56
CA GLU A 187 -28.46 -14.86 16.96
C GLU A 187 -27.88 -13.77 17.87
N GLU A 188 -28.74 -12.98 18.53
CA GLU A 188 -28.29 -11.94 19.46
C GLU A 188 -27.67 -12.55 20.71
N LEU A 189 -28.27 -13.62 21.25
CA LEU A 189 -27.69 -14.32 22.40
C LEU A 189 -26.37 -15.02 22.02
N ARG A 190 -26.26 -15.56 20.80
CA ARG A 190 -25.00 -16.13 20.28
C ARG A 190 -23.92 -15.07 20.16
N LYS A 191 -24.23 -13.87 19.65
CA LYS A 191 -23.29 -12.74 19.62
C LYS A 191 -22.82 -12.37 21.02
N ALA A 192 -23.72 -12.31 21.99
CA ALA A 192 -23.37 -12.04 23.39
C ALA A 192 -22.49 -13.15 24.00
N ILE A 193 -22.74 -14.44 23.70
CA ILE A 193 -21.86 -15.55 24.10
C ILE A 193 -20.47 -15.39 23.48
N LYS A 194 -20.40 -15.10 22.18
CA LYS A 194 -19.14 -14.86 21.44
C LYS A 194 -18.40 -13.60 21.88
N LYS A 195 -19.10 -12.61 22.42
CA LYS A 195 -18.51 -11.41 23.02
C LYS A 195 -17.92 -11.76 24.37
N TYR A 196 -18.74 -12.24 25.30
CA TYR A 196 -18.35 -12.34 26.72
C TYR A 196 -17.60 -13.61 27.08
N ALA A 197 -17.98 -14.76 26.53
CA ALA A 197 -17.61 -16.08 27.05
C ALA A 197 -17.03 -17.02 25.98
N ASP A 198 -16.47 -16.48 24.89
CA ASP A 198 -15.99 -17.31 23.78
C ASP A 198 -14.89 -18.28 24.21
N PHE A 199 -14.05 -17.89 25.16
CA PHE A 199 -12.91 -18.67 25.63
C PHE A 199 -13.12 -19.32 27.00
N ILE A 200 -14.33 -19.28 27.58
CA ILE A 200 -14.61 -20.01 28.81
C ILE A 200 -14.29 -21.50 28.64
N PRO A 201 -13.59 -22.16 29.59
CA PRO A 201 -13.09 -23.52 29.44
C PRO A 201 -14.18 -24.61 29.53
N TYR A 202 -15.46 -24.23 29.40
CA TYR A 202 -16.61 -25.12 29.45
C TYR A 202 -17.47 -24.90 28.21
N GLN A 203 -18.07 -25.97 27.69
CA GLN A 203 -18.92 -25.89 26.50
C GLN A 203 -20.25 -25.22 26.84
N ILE A 204 -20.63 -24.23 26.03
CA ILE A 204 -21.90 -23.51 26.15
C ILE A 204 -22.79 -23.91 24.98
N PHE A 205 -23.91 -24.57 25.24
CA PHE A 205 -24.89 -24.96 24.24
C PHE A 205 -26.06 -23.98 24.22
N LEU A 206 -26.49 -23.57 23.03
CA LEU A 206 -27.65 -22.70 22.83
C LEU A 206 -28.81 -23.51 22.26
N ASN A 207 -29.94 -23.54 22.98
CA ASN A 207 -31.09 -24.40 22.71
C ASN A 207 -30.67 -25.88 22.58
N ASP A 208 -31.24 -26.61 21.61
CA ASP A 208 -30.94 -28.02 21.34
C ASP A 208 -29.79 -28.20 20.33
N GLU A 209 -28.92 -27.21 20.17
CA GLU A 209 -27.77 -27.29 19.27
C GLU A 209 -26.72 -28.29 19.80
N LYS A 210 -26.19 -29.12 18.90
CA LYS A 210 -25.16 -30.11 19.23
C LYS A 210 -23.75 -29.53 19.24
N VAL A 211 -23.56 -28.35 18.66
CA VAL A 211 -22.26 -27.68 18.56
C VAL A 211 -22.24 -26.56 19.60
N PRO A 212 -21.15 -26.43 20.38
CA PRO A 212 -21.03 -25.34 21.35
C PRO A 212 -21.04 -23.98 20.64
N ALA A 213 -21.72 -23.01 21.25
CA ALA A 213 -21.77 -21.63 20.78
C ALA A 213 -20.43 -20.90 21.01
N ASN A 214 -19.62 -21.31 21.99
CA ASN A 214 -18.31 -20.74 22.29
C ASN A 214 -17.15 -21.58 21.69
N ALA A 215 -16.01 -20.94 21.45
CA ALA A 215 -14.80 -21.58 20.91
C ALA A 215 -14.05 -22.44 21.95
N VAL A 216 -14.23 -22.15 23.25
CA VAL A 216 -13.56 -22.76 24.40
C VAL A 216 -12.07 -22.40 24.51
N ASN A 217 -11.32 -22.48 23.41
CA ASN A 217 -9.88 -22.21 23.38
C ASN A 217 -9.54 -21.16 22.33
N ALA A 218 -8.70 -20.21 22.73
CA ALA A 218 -7.96 -19.33 21.84
C ALA A 218 -6.60 -19.98 21.50
N PRO A 219 -5.87 -19.48 20.49
CA PRO A 219 -4.58 -20.07 20.09
C PRO A 219 -3.56 -20.19 21.23
N TRP A 220 -3.52 -19.23 22.16
CA TRP A 220 -2.61 -19.26 23.33
C TRP A 220 -3.02 -20.28 24.42
N HIS A 221 -4.18 -20.92 24.31
CA HIS A 221 -4.57 -22.04 25.18
C HIS A 221 -4.11 -23.40 24.65
N LEU A 222 -3.66 -23.45 23.39
CA LEU A 222 -3.25 -24.67 22.73
C LEU A 222 -1.75 -24.90 22.92
N ASN A 223 -1.36 -26.15 23.15
CA ASN A 223 0.04 -26.53 23.17
C ASN A 223 0.53 -26.83 21.75
N ILE A 224 0.93 -25.78 21.01
CA ILE A 224 1.45 -25.87 19.65
C ILE A 224 2.98 -25.82 19.71
N PRO A 225 3.70 -26.94 19.45
CA PRO A 225 5.14 -27.00 19.64
C PRO A 225 5.93 -26.17 18.62
N SER A 226 5.44 -26.11 17.37
CA SER A 226 6.11 -25.39 16.28
C SER A 226 5.79 -23.90 16.33
N GLU A 227 6.82 -23.05 16.27
CA GLU A 227 6.63 -21.60 16.25
C GLU A 227 5.90 -21.12 14.99
N ASP A 228 6.18 -21.74 13.84
CA ASP A 228 5.56 -21.38 12.57
C ASP A 228 4.08 -21.78 12.54
N GLU A 229 3.73 -22.96 13.07
CA GLU A 229 2.34 -23.39 13.19
C GLU A 229 1.58 -22.50 14.17
N ARG A 230 2.22 -22.13 15.29
CA ARG A 230 1.66 -21.19 16.26
C ARG A 230 1.40 -19.85 15.59
N LEU A 231 2.35 -19.29 14.83
CA LEU A 231 2.16 -18.02 14.14
C LEU A 231 1.05 -18.08 13.08
N LYS A 232 0.92 -19.19 12.34
CA LYS A 232 -0.18 -19.42 11.40
C LYS A 232 -1.53 -19.45 12.09
N GLU A 233 -1.63 -20.16 13.21
CA GLU A 233 -2.87 -20.24 13.99
C GLU A 233 -3.26 -18.87 14.56
N TYR A 234 -2.28 -18.10 15.05
CA TYR A 234 -2.50 -16.75 15.55
C TYR A 234 -2.97 -15.82 14.43
N THR A 235 -2.35 -15.90 13.25
CA THR A 235 -2.74 -15.09 12.09
C THR A 235 -4.14 -15.43 11.59
N SER A 236 -4.48 -16.73 11.54
CA SER A 236 -5.81 -17.24 11.20
C SER A 236 -6.87 -16.78 12.19
N PHE A 237 -6.56 -16.82 13.49
CA PHE A 237 -7.42 -16.32 14.55
C PHE A 237 -7.69 -14.82 14.41
N VAL A 238 -6.64 -14.02 14.23
CA VAL A 238 -6.76 -12.56 14.04
C VAL A 238 -7.60 -12.25 12.80
N GLY A 239 -7.33 -12.88 11.66
CA GLY A 239 -8.09 -12.66 10.42
C GLY A 239 -9.58 -13.02 10.53
N LYS A 240 -9.93 -14.03 11.33
CA LYS A 240 -11.34 -14.38 11.61
C LYS A 240 -11.99 -13.43 12.62
N ARG A 241 -11.25 -12.98 13.63
CA ARG A 241 -11.75 -12.10 14.70
C ARG A 241 -11.94 -10.67 14.21
N PHE A 242 -11.03 -10.19 13.35
CA PHE A 242 -11.00 -8.84 12.79
C PHE A 242 -11.05 -8.88 11.25
N PRO A 243 -12.19 -9.29 10.65
CA PRO A 243 -12.29 -9.51 9.20
C PRO A 243 -12.20 -8.23 8.36
N ASN A 244 -12.30 -7.06 8.99
CA ASN A 244 -12.23 -5.75 8.33
C ASN A 244 -10.80 -5.16 8.32
N ASP A 245 -9.81 -5.93 8.76
CA ASP A 245 -8.42 -5.50 8.88
C ASP A 245 -7.56 -6.41 7.99
N SER A 246 -6.75 -5.84 7.09
CA SER A 246 -5.72 -6.62 6.40
C SER A 246 -4.51 -6.72 7.30
N ILE A 247 -4.10 -7.94 7.64
CA ILE A 247 -3.06 -8.18 8.62
C ILE A 247 -1.68 -8.09 7.95
N LEU A 248 -0.91 -7.07 8.30
CA LEU A 248 0.46 -6.90 7.81
C LEU A 248 1.46 -7.73 8.62
N GLU A 249 1.24 -7.83 9.94
CA GLU A 249 2.09 -8.61 10.83
C GLU A 249 1.34 -9.10 12.07
N THR A 250 1.71 -10.28 12.56
CA THR A 250 1.19 -10.91 13.78
C THR A 250 2.31 -11.04 14.82
N ILE A 251 2.04 -10.63 16.06
CA ILE A 251 2.99 -10.58 17.17
C ILE A 251 2.44 -11.41 18.34
N PRO A 252 2.89 -12.67 18.52
CA PRO A 252 2.49 -13.49 19.66
C PRO A 252 2.95 -12.88 20.99
N VAL A 253 2.06 -12.87 22.00
CA VAL A 253 2.36 -12.40 23.36
C VAL A 253 2.31 -13.58 24.33
N ALA A 254 3.42 -13.79 25.04
CA ALA A 254 3.53 -14.82 26.07
C ALA A 254 4.45 -14.34 27.21
N LEU A 255 3.90 -13.57 28.13
CA LEU A 255 4.55 -13.11 29.35
C LEU A 255 4.26 -14.07 30.52
N ARG A 256 5.27 -14.34 31.33
CA ARG A 256 5.18 -15.25 32.50
C ARG A 256 5.59 -14.58 33.81
N THR A 257 6.44 -13.56 33.77
CA THR A 257 7.00 -12.88 34.95
C THR A 257 7.18 -11.38 34.66
N PRO A 258 6.89 -10.47 35.62
CA PRO A 258 6.27 -10.73 36.93
C PRO A 258 4.77 -11.06 36.83
N TYR A 259 4.11 -10.66 35.74
CA TYR A 259 2.69 -10.90 35.49
C TYR A 259 2.51 -11.76 34.23
N ARG A 260 1.47 -12.58 34.23
CA ARG A 260 1.10 -13.44 33.11
C ARG A 260 0.23 -12.66 32.13
N VAL A 261 0.65 -12.66 30.87
CA VAL A 261 -0.14 -12.12 29.75
C VAL A 261 0.02 -13.08 28.59
N ASP A 262 -1.08 -13.61 28.09
CA ASP A 262 -1.12 -14.47 26.91
C ASP A 262 -1.97 -13.78 25.85
N GLY A 263 -1.63 -13.87 24.58
CA GLY A 263 -2.44 -13.23 23.55
C GLY A 263 -1.73 -13.05 22.23
N VAL A 264 -2.32 -12.22 21.38
CA VAL A 264 -1.79 -11.86 20.07
C VAL A 264 -2.01 -10.39 19.82
N LEU A 265 -0.95 -9.69 19.43
CA LEU A 265 -1.02 -8.36 18.85
C LEU A 265 -0.84 -8.47 17.34
N TYR A 266 -1.28 -7.47 16.59
CA TYR A 266 -1.11 -7.41 15.15
C TYR A 266 -1.01 -5.95 14.67
N ILE A 267 -0.42 -5.79 13.49
CA ILE A 267 -0.35 -4.53 12.75
C ILE A 267 -1.20 -4.72 11.49
N SER A 268 -2.14 -3.81 11.24
CA SER A 268 -2.98 -3.83 10.04
C SER A 268 -2.58 -2.80 9.00
N ASP A 269 -3.20 -2.84 7.84
CA ASP A 269 -3.10 -1.82 6.79
C ASP A 269 -3.89 -0.53 7.09
N ARG A 270 -4.49 -0.40 8.27
CA ARG A 270 -5.24 0.81 8.62
C ARG A 270 -4.31 2.00 8.78
N ARG A 271 -4.45 2.97 7.88
CA ARG A 271 -3.92 4.33 8.04
C ARG A 271 -4.94 5.18 8.76
N ASP A 272 -5.28 4.83 10.00
CA ASP A 272 -6.11 5.76 10.78
C ASP A 272 -5.24 6.98 11.11
N ILE A 273 -5.57 8.11 10.47
CA ILE A 273 -4.91 9.42 10.64
C ILE A 273 -5.54 10.17 11.82
N SER A 274 -6.59 9.62 12.45
CA SER A 274 -7.27 10.32 13.53
C SER A 274 -6.46 10.23 14.83
N PRO A 275 -6.16 11.36 15.51
CA PRO A 275 -5.62 11.36 16.87
C PRO A 275 -6.58 10.74 17.90
N THR A 276 -7.81 10.37 17.50
CA THR A 276 -8.79 9.65 18.31
C THR A 276 -8.94 8.18 17.92
N ALA A 277 -8.16 7.68 16.96
CA ALA A 277 -8.19 6.27 16.60
C ALA A 277 -7.40 5.48 17.65
N GLU A 278 -8.08 5.05 18.69
CA GLU A 278 -7.52 4.15 19.69
C GLU A 278 -7.27 2.78 19.06
N GLY A 279 -6.09 2.21 19.30
CA GLY A 279 -5.79 0.82 18.92
C GLY A 279 -6.85 -0.13 19.48
N LYS A 280 -7.34 -1.07 18.65
CA LYS A 280 -8.38 -2.00 19.05
C LYS A 280 -7.76 -3.16 19.81
N LEU A 281 -7.71 -3.05 21.14
CA LEU A 281 -7.26 -4.13 21.99
C LEU A 281 -8.43 -4.72 22.76
N GLU A 282 -8.75 -5.98 22.47
CA GLU A 282 -9.70 -6.75 23.25
C GLU A 282 -9.01 -7.35 24.47
N LEU A 283 -9.59 -7.09 25.63
CA LEU A 283 -9.06 -7.50 26.91
C LEU A 283 -9.88 -8.63 27.51
N TYR A 284 -9.17 -9.67 27.93
CA TYR A 284 -9.71 -10.80 28.68
C TYR A 284 -9.03 -10.90 30.05
N GLN A 285 -9.80 -11.34 31.04
CA GLN A 285 -9.27 -11.78 32.33
C GLN A 285 -9.82 -13.17 32.61
N ASN A 286 -8.93 -14.14 32.81
CA ASN A 286 -9.31 -15.54 33.05
C ASN A 286 -10.28 -16.04 31.96
N ARG A 287 -9.98 -15.74 30.70
CA ARG A 287 -10.79 -16.11 29.52
C ARG A 287 -12.19 -15.50 29.43
N MET A 288 -12.52 -14.53 30.29
CA MET A 288 -13.74 -13.73 30.23
C MET A 288 -13.44 -12.38 29.60
N PHE A 289 -14.25 -11.95 28.63
CA PHE A 289 -14.08 -10.62 28.02
C PHE A 289 -14.41 -9.51 29.02
N VAL A 290 -13.58 -8.47 29.00
CA VAL A 290 -13.72 -7.27 29.83
C VAL A 290 -14.19 -6.11 28.95
N THR A 291 -13.38 -5.74 27.95
CA THR A 291 -13.61 -4.57 27.11
C THR A 291 -12.80 -4.64 25.81
N SER A 292 -13.27 -3.93 24.78
CA SER A 292 -12.61 -3.74 23.48
C SER A 292 -12.06 -2.33 23.28
N HIS A 293 -12.20 -1.46 24.28
CA HIS A 293 -11.90 -0.03 24.21
C HIS A 293 -10.86 0.41 25.26
N GLU A 294 -10.01 -0.51 25.73
CA GLU A 294 -8.97 -0.15 26.71
C GLU A 294 -7.70 0.35 26.00
N SER A 295 -7.63 1.66 25.80
CA SER A 295 -6.44 2.30 25.23
C SER A 295 -5.26 2.36 26.19
N ASN A 296 -5.48 2.19 27.51
CA ASN A 296 -4.44 2.41 28.51
C ASN A 296 -3.52 1.21 28.74
N ILE A 297 -3.78 0.02 28.21
CA ILE A 297 -2.90 -1.13 28.48
C ILE A 297 -1.74 -1.21 27.47
N LEU A 298 -1.86 -0.55 26.31
CA LEU A 298 -0.75 -0.34 25.37
C LEU A 298 -0.08 1.01 25.62
N PRO A 299 1.19 1.17 25.25
CA PRO A 299 1.84 2.47 25.26
C PRO A 299 1.11 3.48 24.36
N PRO A 300 1.06 4.77 24.71
CA PRO A 300 0.38 5.78 23.89
C PRO A 300 0.91 5.89 22.46
N TRP A 301 2.19 5.53 22.22
CA TRP A 301 2.78 5.50 20.88
C TRP A 301 2.35 4.30 20.02
N ALA A 302 1.76 3.26 20.62
CA ALA A 302 1.46 1.98 19.96
C ALA A 302 0.06 1.95 19.33
N GLN A 303 -0.48 3.10 18.91
CA GLN A 303 -1.84 3.21 18.34
C GLN A 303 -2.04 2.39 17.06
N PHE A 304 -0.96 2.10 16.33
CA PHE A 304 -0.95 1.25 15.13
C PHE A 304 -1.00 -0.26 15.45
N ILE A 305 -1.03 -0.63 16.74
CA ILE A 305 -1.14 -2.00 17.21
C ILE A 305 -2.58 -2.28 17.65
N SER A 306 -3.09 -3.44 17.27
CA SER A 306 -4.38 -3.98 17.72
C SER A 306 -4.19 -5.42 18.17
N GLY A 307 -5.19 -6.03 18.81
CA GLY A 307 -5.06 -7.44 19.20
C GLY A 307 -6.04 -7.92 20.25
N VAL A 308 -5.69 -9.07 20.85
CA VAL A 308 -6.39 -9.69 21.96
C VAL A 308 -5.38 -10.13 23.00
N ILE A 309 -5.58 -9.75 24.27
CA ILE A 309 -4.76 -10.21 25.38
C ILE A 309 -5.63 -10.76 26.52
N ASP A 310 -5.14 -11.79 27.19
CA ASP A 310 -5.70 -12.38 28.40
C ASP A 310 -4.67 -12.31 29.53
N SER A 311 -5.03 -11.65 30.63
CA SER A 311 -4.18 -11.62 31.82
C SER A 311 -5.01 -11.85 33.09
N PRO A 312 -4.67 -12.87 33.90
CA PRO A 312 -5.32 -13.12 35.18
C PRO A 312 -4.97 -12.07 36.24
N ASP A 313 -3.81 -11.42 36.12
CA ASP A 313 -3.22 -10.56 37.15
C ASP A 313 -3.74 -9.12 37.15
N MET A 314 -4.49 -8.72 36.13
CA MET A 314 -5.01 -7.35 36.01
C MET A 314 -6.09 -7.04 37.05
N THR A 315 -6.10 -5.81 37.56
CA THR A 315 -7.15 -5.33 38.45
C THR A 315 -8.25 -4.63 37.66
N LEU A 316 -9.49 -5.13 37.72
CA LEU A 316 -10.63 -4.53 37.03
C LEU A 316 -11.37 -3.49 37.89
N THR A 317 -12.08 -2.57 37.23
CA THR A 317 -13.06 -1.69 37.89
C THR A 317 -14.19 -2.49 38.54
N ALA A 318 -14.96 -1.87 39.44
CA ALA A 318 -16.10 -2.52 40.07
C ALA A 318 -17.18 -2.97 39.06
N SER A 319 -17.36 -2.22 37.97
CA SER A 319 -18.22 -2.54 36.81
C SER A 319 -17.66 -3.66 35.91
N ARG A 320 -16.35 -3.91 35.97
CA ARG A 320 -15.62 -4.86 35.11
C ARG A 320 -15.76 -4.53 33.62
N ASP A 321 -15.74 -3.24 33.32
CA ASP A 321 -15.80 -2.66 31.98
C ASP A 321 -14.50 -1.97 31.57
N ALA A 322 -13.55 -1.85 32.50
CA ALA A 322 -12.24 -1.25 32.29
C ALA A 322 -11.21 -1.81 33.29
N VAL A 323 -9.94 -1.54 33.01
CA VAL A 323 -8.82 -1.86 33.91
C VAL A 323 -8.56 -0.67 34.84
N GLN A 324 -8.24 -0.96 36.10
CA GLN A 324 -7.77 0.08 37.02
C GLN A 324 -6.38 0.55 36.62
N GLN A 325 -6.14 1.86 36.67
CA GLN A 325 -4.80 2.41 36.42
C GLN A 325 -3.92 2.25 37.67
N ASP A 326 -3.50 1.02 37.94
CA ASP A 326 -2.60 0.65 39.03
C ASP A 326 -1.17 0.34 38.53
N TYR A 327 -0.27 0.04 39.48
CA TYR A 327 1.12 -0.28 39.18
C TYR A 327 1.25 -1.53 38.29
N ILE A 328 0.39 -2.54 38.48
CA ILE A 328 0.39 -3.78 37.69
C ILE A 328 0.12 -3.48 36.21
N THR A 329 -0.87 -2.63 35.95
CA THR A 329 -1.25 -2.21 34.59
C THR A 329 -0.11 -1.46 33.90
N GLN A 330 0.63 -0.64 34.64
CA GLN A 330 1.81 0.05 34.11
C GLN A 330 2.94 -0.93 33.74
N GLU A 331 3.25 -1.90 34.59
CA GLU A 331 4.28 -2.91 34.32
C GLU A 331 3.93 -3.79 33.12
N ILE A 332 2.66 -4.18 32.99
CA ILE A 332 2.17 -4.91 31.81
C ILE A 332 2.34 -4.05 30.54
N ARG A 333 1.98 -2.77 30.59
CA ARG A 333 2.15 -1.84 29.47
C ARG A 333 3.60 -1.74 29.01
N GLU A 334 4.54 -1.61 29.94
CA GLU A 334 5.99 -1.53 29.66
C GLU A 334 6.54 -2.85 29.09
N ALA A 335 6.05 -3.99 29.58
CA ALA A 335 6.41 -5.30 29.04
C ALA A 335 5.89 -5.49 27.60
N LEU A 336 4.65 -5.08 27.31
CA LEU A 336 4.09 -5.10 25.95
C LEU A 336 4.83 -4.14 25.02
N ALA A 337 5.20 -2.95 25.51
CA ALA A 337 6.04 -1.99 24.80
C ALA A 337 7.34 -2.64 24.31
N THR A 338 8.00 -3.34 25.22
CA THR A 338 9.26 -4.04 24.98
C THR A 338 9.10 -5.13 23.92
N ILE A 339 8.03 -5.94 23.99
CA ILE A 339 7.73 -6.96 22.98
C ILE A 339 7.58 -6.34 21.59
N VAL A 340 6.77 -5.28 21.46
CA VAL A 340 6.51 -4.63 20.17
C VAL A 340 7.80 -4.04 19.60
N VAL A 341 8.57 -3.31 20.40
CA VAL A 341 9.86 -2.73 19.98
C VAL A 341 10.85 -3.81 19.53
N GLN A 342 11.03 -4.86 20.32
CA GLN A 342 11.94 -5.96 19.98
C GLN A 342 11.50 -6.68 18.70
N HIS A 343 10.18 -6.84 18.49
CA HIS A 343 9.63 -7.42 17.28
C HIS A 343 9.97 -6.58 16.05
N LEU A 344 9.74 -5.27 16.10
CA LEU A 344 10.09 -4.33 15.02
C LEU A 344 11.61 -4.34 14.73
N GLN A 345 12.45 -4.30 15.77
CA GLN A 345 13.91 -4.35 15.63
C GLN A 345 14.40 -5.67 15.02
N ASN A 346 13.80 -6.80 15.41
CA ASN A 346 14.14 -8.11 14.86
C ASN A 346 13.68 -8.24 13.41
N MET A 347 12.50 -7.72 13.08
CA MET A 347 11.97 -7.71 11.73
C MET A 347 12.84 -6.88 10.79
N ALA A 348 13.27 -5.69 11.21
CA ALA A 348 14.19 -4.85 10.44
C ALA A 348 15.53 -5.56 10.11
N LYS A 349 15.96 -6.52 10.96
CA LYS A 349 17.18 -7.31 10.75
C LYS A 349 16.96 -8.58 9.93
N LYS A 350 15.89 -9.33 10.21
CA LYS A 350 15.67 -10.68 9.65
C LYS A 350 14.84 -10.66 8.37
N THR A 351 13.89 -9.73 8.26
CA THR A 351 12.91 -9.66 7.16
C THR A 351 12.69 -8.18 6.79
N PRO A 352 13.73 -7.51 6.23
CA PRO A 352 13.70 -6.08 5.95
C PRO A 352 12.56 -5.68 5.00
N GLU A 353 12.20 -6.54 4.03
CA GLU A 353 11.07 -6.31 3.11
C GLU A 353 9.73 -6.17 3.86
N ARG A 354 9.48 -7.00 4.88
CA ARG A 354 8.28 -6.88 5.72
C ARG A 354 8.29 -5.63 6.57
N PHE A 355 9.46 -5.28 7.12
CA PHE A 355 9.61 -4.04 7.87
C PHE A 355 9.35 -2.81 6.99
N GLU A 356 9.88 -2.79 5.77
CA GLU A 356 9.62 -1.73 4.77
C GLU A 356 8.14 -1.65 4.40
N LEU A 357 7.44 -2.79 4.28
CA LEU A 357 6.00 -2.81 4.09
C LEU A 357 5.29 -2.12 5.25
N ILE A 358 5.60 -2.45 6.50
CA ILE A 358 5.01 -1.76 7.67
C ILE A 358 5.32 -0.25 7.63
N MET A 359 6.56 0.14 7.30
CA MET A 359 6.93 1.54 7.18
C MET A 359 6.20 2.27 6.05
N LEU A 360 5.86 1.59 4.95
CA LEU A 360 5.06 2.18 3.87
C LEU A 360 3.67 2.61 4.36
N TRP A 361 3.08 1.83 5.27
CA TRP A 361 1.76 2.12 5.83
C TRP A 361 1.82 3.06 7.03
N HIS A 362 2.81 2.90 7.92
CA HIS A 362 2.80 3.47 9.26
C HIS A 362 3.92 4.47 9.58
N ALA A 363 4.87 4.73 8.67
CA ALA A 363 6.01 5.61 8.98
C ALA A 363 5.58 7.01 9.44
N PHE A 364 4.49 7.56 8.88
CA PHE A 364 3.95 8.85 9.34
C PHE A 364 3.57 8.82 10.83
N ASN A 365 2.75 7.85 11.23
CA ASN A 365 2.27 7.68 12.60
C ASN A 365 3.43 7.35 13.55
N ILE A 366 4.31 6.44 13.16
CA ILE A 366 5.46 6.02 13.94
C ILE A 366 6.43 7.19 14.18
N ARG A 367 6.70 8.02 13.17
CA ARG A 367 7.53 9.22 13.34
C ARG A 367 6.87 10.22 14.28
N ASN A 368 5.59 10.51 14.08
CA ASN A 368 4.84 11.43 14.94
C ASN A 368 4.93 11.00 16.41
N MET A 369 4.62 9.74 16.70
CA MET A 369 4.67 9.20 18.05
C MET A 369 6.09 9.18 18.64
N ALA A 370 7.11 8.87 17.83
CA ALA A 370 8.50 8.90 18.28
C ALA A 370 8.99 10.32 18.62
N LEU A 371 8.44 11.38 18.01
CA LEU A 371 8.77 12.74 18.40
C LEU A 371 8.34 13.06 19.83
N ASP A 372 7.21 12.50 20.29
CA ASP A 372 6.69 12.73 21.63
C ASP A 372 7.18 11.71 22.68
N HIS A 373 7.66 10.54 22.23
CA HIS A 373 8.08 9.44 23.11
C HIS A 373 9.57 9.10 22.94
N ASP A 374 10.38 9.55 23.88
CA ASP A 374 11.84 9.46 23.86
C ASP A 374 12.40 8.03 23.84
N ASP A 375 11.92 7.14 24.71
CA ASP A 375 12.40 5.75 24.75
C ASP A 375 12.04 5.00 23.45
N PHE A 376 10.86 5.32 22.89
CA PHE A 376 10.44 4.75 21.61
C PHE A 376 11.30 5.29 20.46
N PHE A 377 11.58 6.59 20.45
CA PHE A 377 12.49 7.23 19.50
C PHE A 377 13.85 6.53 19.49
N ASP A 378 14.50 6.41 20.65
CA ASP A 378 15.82 5.81 20.77
C ASP A 378 15.85 4.37 20.26
N ALA A 379 14.75 3.64 20.41
CA ALA A 379 14.65 2.25 19.98
C ALA A 379 14.47 2.07 18.47
N ILE A 380 13.86 3.02 17.77
CA ILE A 380 13.49 2.90 16.35
C ILE A 380 14.24 3.87 15.42
N ALA A 381 14.92 4.89 15.94
CA ALA A 381 15.47 5.98 15.13
C ALA A 381 16.39 5.52 14.00
N ASP A 382 17.31 4.61 14.31
CA ASP A 382 18.24 4.02 13.33
C ASP A 382 17.55 3.22 12.21
N LEU A 383 16.32 2.75 12.46
CA LEU A 383 15.57 1.88 11.57
C LEU A 383 14.64 2.65 10.64
N MET A 384 14.35 3.92 10.93
CA MET A 384 13.40 4.70 10.16
C MET A 384 13.90 4.97 8.74
N PRO A 385 13.17 4.52 7.70
CA PRO A 385 13.56 4.75 6.32
C PRO A 385 13.28 6.19 5.90
N PHE A 386 14.11 6.71 5.00
CA PHE A 386 13.96 7.99 4.33
C PHE A 386 14.21 7.81 2.83
N ASP A 387 13.54 8.65 2.02
CA ASP A 387 13.84 8.73 0.59
C ASP A 387 15.16 9.47 0.39
N THR A 388 16.03 8.97 -0.49
CA THR A 388 17.30 9.60 -0.85
C THR A 388 17.51 9.64 -2.35
N ASN A 389 18.54 10.35 -2.81
CA ASN A 389 18.97 10.30 -4.22
C ASN A 389 19.44 8.91 -4.69
N ARG A 390 19.68 7.98 -3.77
CA ARG A 390 20.12 6.60 -4.07
C ARG A 390 19.10 5.55 -3.64
N GLY A 391 17.83 5.93 -3.58
CA GLY A 391 16.74 5.06 -3.15
C GLY A 391 16.44 5.16 -1.65
N ARG A 392 15.47 4.39 -1.20
CA ARG A 392 15.01 4.43 0.19
C ARG A 392 15.99 3.69 1.10
N MET A 393 16.36 4.30 2.23
CA MET A 393 17.25 3.67 3.22
C MET A 393 17.02 4.24 4.62
N ASN A 394 17.34 3.45 5.65
CA ASN A 394 17.29 3.92 7.04
C ASN A 394 18.54 4.73 7.44
N LEU A 395 18.44 5.46 8.56
CA LEU A 395 19.52 6.36 9.03
C LEU A 395 20.83 5.63 9.30
N ARG A 396 20.78 4.39 9.83
CA ARG A 396 21.99 3.59 10.01
C ARG A 396 22.67 3.26 8.68
N HIS A 397 21.90 2.87 7.68
CA HIS A 397 22.42 2.57 6.34
C HIS A 397 22.92 3.85 5.64
N TYR A 398 22.22 4.97 5.81
CA TYR A 398 22.67 6.28 5.33
C TYR A 398 24.06 6.60 5.85
N CYS A 399 24.28 6.55 7.17
CA CYS A 399 25.59 6.87 7.79
C CYS A 399 26.69 5.91 7.28
N ALA A 400 26.37 4.63 7.10
CA ALA A 400 27.30 3.64 6.56
C ALA A 400 27.66 3.87 5.08
N GLN A 401 26.72 4.36 4.26
CA GLN A 401 27.01 4.75 2.88
C GLN A 401 27.75 6.08 2.80
N ALA A 402 27.40 7.03 3.65
CA ALA A 402 28.03 8.35 3.74
C ALA A 402 29.53 8.22 4.05
N LEU A 403 29.92 7.31 4.94
CA LEU A 403 31.32 7.03 5.28
C LEU A 403 32.18 6.56 4.07
N LYS A 404 31.55 6.02 3.01
CA LYS A 404 32.26 5.57 1.80
C LYS A 404 32.55 6.70 0.81
N LEU A 405 32.08 7.92 1.09
CA LEU A 405 32.24 9.08 0.23
C LEU A 405 33.46 9.89 0.69
N GLU A 406 34.31 10.31 -0.25
CA GLU A 406 35.62 10.93 0.04
C GLU A 406 35.54 12.19 0.92
N ASN A 407 34.38 12.86 0.97
CA ASN A 407 34.16 14.13 1.68
C ASN A 407 33.09 14.03 2.79
N ASN A 408 32.75 12.83 3.27
CA ASN A 408 31.79 12.67 4.36
C ASN A 408 32.33 11.73 5.43
N SER A 409 32.33 12.21 6.67
CA SER A 409 32.84 11.47 7.84
C SER A 409 31.90 10.37 8.33
N GLY A 410 30.78 10.12 7.64
CA GLY A 410 29.68 9.26 8.09
C GLY A 410 28.74 9.95 9.08
N HIS A 411 29.06 11.19 9.48
CA HIS A 411 28.30 11.96 10.47
C HIS A 411 27.59 13.18 9.88
N ASP A 412 27.84 13.51 8.62
CA ASP A 412 27.23 14.66 7.95
C ASP A 412 25.99 14.19 7.20
N ILE A 413 24.80 14.56 7.69
CA ILE A 413 23.51 14.27 7.06
C ILE A 413 23.07 15.49 6.26
N PHE A 414 23.11 15.36 4.94
CA PHE A 414 22.59 16.37 4.02
C PHE A 414 21.11 16.08 3.75
N TYR A 415 20.25 17.08 3.83
CA TYR A 415 18.82 16.89 3.60
C TYR A 415 18.14 18.09 2.95
N PHE A 416 17.06 17.83 2.23
CA PHE A 416 16.10 18.83 1.77
C PHE A 416 14.88 18.83 2.71
N SER A 417 14.40 20.01 3.12
CA SER A 417 13.17 20.16 3.91
C SER A 417 11.91 20.29 3.04
N ASP A 418 12.06 20.31 1.72
CA ASP A 418 10.97 20.45 0.76
C ASP A 418 11.00 19.32 -0.26
N ARG A 419 9.90 18.55 -0.29
CA ARG A 419 9.78 17.30 -1.05
C ARG A 419 9.96 17.52 -2.55
N GLU A 420 9.43 18.63 -3.05
CA GLU A 420 9.36 18.91 -4.49
C GLU A 420 10.65 19.51 -5.04
N ASN A 421 11.48 20.09 -4.17
CA ASN A 421 12.79 20.61 -4.52
C ASN A 421 13.86 19.50 -4.56
N ALA A 422 13.76 18.49 -3.69
CA ALA A 422 14.81 17.48 -3.53
C ALA A 422 15.16 16.72 -4.83
N SER A 423 14.15 16.16 -5.52
CA SER A 423 14.36 15.32 -6.71
C SER A 423 15.05 16.05 -7.87
N ARG A 424 14.83 17.36 -7.99
CA ARG A 424 15.44 18.22 -9.03
C ARG A 424 16.95 18.27 -8.91
N PHE A 425 17.44 18.25 -7.67
CA PHE A 425 18.85 18.39 -7.36
C PHE A 425 19.56 17.05 -7.20
N TYR A 426 18.87 15.90 -7.29
CA TYR A 426 19.50 14.58 -7.14
C TYR A 426 20.63 14.37 -8.14
N MET A 427 20.43 14.76 -9.41
CA MET A 427 21.47 14.62 -10.43
C MET A 427 22.72 15.48 -10.13
N LEU A 428 22.56 16.61 -9.45
CA LEU A 428 23.68 17.47 -9.01
C LEU A 428 24.38 16.86 -7.79
N CYS A 429 23.60 16.34 -6.84
CA CYS A 429 24.11 15.64 -5.67
C CYS A 429 24.93 14.42 -6.09
N ASP A 430 24.42 13.61 -7.02
CA ASP A 430 25.13 12.44 -7.56
C ASP A 430 26.43 12.82 -8.26
N ALA A 431 26.42 13.89 -9.06
CA ALA A 431 27.61 14.38 -9.75
C ALA A 431 28.69 14.92 -8.79
N LYS A 432 28.29 15.37 -7.60
CA LYS A 432 29.20 15.73 -6.49
C LYS A 432 29.46 14.59 -5.51
N ALA A 433 28.98 13.38 -5.82
CA ALA A 433 29.06 12.21 -4.93
C ALA A 433 28.50 12.49 -3.51
N MET A 434 27.45 13.30 -3.41
CA MET A 434 26.74 13.60 -2.16
C MET A 434 25.54 12.66 -2.00
N LEU A 435 25.35 12.13 -0.79
CA LEU A 435 24.17 11.38 -0.40
C LEU A 435 23.23 12.33 0.36
N VAL A 436 21.98 12.44 -0.08
CA VAL A 436 21.04 13.44 0.44
C VAL A 436 19.70 12.80 0.79
N ILE A 437 19.14 13.19 1.92
CA ILE A 437 17.80 12.79 2.37
C ILE A 437 16.76 13.79 1.84
N ASN A 438 15.64 13.28 1.34
CA ASN A 438 14.42 14.06 1.18
C ASN A 438 13.61 13.96 2.48
N ALA A 439 13.63 15.02 3.28
CA ALA A 439 12.87 15.15 4.53
C ALA A 439 11.71 16.14 4.36
N GLY A 440 11.11 16.15 3.16
CA GLY A 440 10.05 17.08 2.80
C GLY A 440 8.65 16.67 3.26
N GLN A 441 8.47 15.48 3.83
CA GLN A 441 7.19 15.08 4.41
C GLN A 441 7.07 15.56 5.86
N SER A 442 5.83 15.63 6.33
CA SER A 442 5.54 15.98 7.73
C SER A 442 6.32 15.07 8.69
N PHE A 443 6.82 15.68 9.77
CA PHE A 443 7.62 15.04 10.83
C PHE A 443 9.03 14.57 10.42
N GLU A 444 9.41 14.49 9.15
CA GLU A 444 10.74 14.01 8.74
C GLU A 444 11.87 14.95 9.15
N GLU A 445 11.77 16.26 8.87
CA GLU A 445 12.77 17.23 9.33
C GLU A 445 12.82 17.33 10.88
N PRO A 446 11.71 17.47 11.62
CA PRO A 446 11.72 17.37 13.07
C PRO A 446 12.38 16.10 13.60
N PHE A 447 12.16 14.95 12.92
CA PHE A 447 12.75 13.68 13.28
C PHE A 447 14.28 13.69 13.11
N LEU A 448 14.79 14.22 12.00
CA LEU A 448 16.23 14.39 11.79
C LEU A 448 16.84 15.33 12.85
N LYS A 449 16.18 16.44 13.17
CA LYS A 449 16.61 17.36 14.23
C LYS A 449 16.70 16.68 15.58
N LYS A 450 15.68 15.89 15.96
CA LYS A 450 15.70 15.08 17.18
C LYS A 450 16.80 14.02 17.14
N TYR A 451 17.03 13.38 15.99
CA TYR A 451 18.12 12.42 15.80
C TYR A 451 19.49 13.05 16.08
N ALA A 452 19.78 14.21 15.51
CA ALA A 452 21.03 14.92 15.77
C ALA A 452 21.17 15.42 17.23
N GLN A 453 20.05 15.73 17.90
CA GLN A 453 20.08 16.03 19.34
C GLN A 453 20.45 14.81 20.18
N ARG A 454 20.01 13.61 19.79
CA ARG A 454 20.32 12.33 20.45
C ARG A 454 21.71 11.80 20.09
N HIS A 455 22.24 12.19 18.93
CA HIS A 455 23.53 11.77 18.40
C HIS A 455 24.43 13.00 18.17
N PRO A 456 25.15 13.50 19.19
CA PRO A 456 25.94 14.75 19.09
C PRO A 456 27.02 14.76 18.01
N GLU A 457 27.45 13.59 17.56
CA GLU A 457 28.36 13.42 16.44
C GLU A 457 27.74 13.83 15.10
N ILE A 458 26.41 13.71 14.95
CA ILE A 458 25.67 13.97 13.72
C ILE A 458 25.52 15.47 13.48
N ARG A 459 25.90 15.92 12.28
CA ARG A 459 25.73 17.29 11.80
C ARG A 459 24.71 17.31 10.68
N LEU A 460 23.67 18.11 10.84
CA LEU A 460 22.65 18.29 9.81
C LEU A 460 23.00 19.46 8.90
N HIS A 461 22.95 19.23 7.60
CA HIS A 461 23.19 20.23 6.56
C HIS A 461 21.93 20.36 5.69
N LEU A 462 21.19 21.44 5.91
CA LEU A 462 20.03 21.76 5.10
C LEU A 462 20.47 22.27 3.72
N ILE A 463 20.07 21.59 2.67
CA ILE A 463 20.19 22.05 1.28
C ILE A 463 18.89 22.79 0.96
N SER A 464 18.90 24.12 1.05
CA SER A 464 17.73 24.95 0.75
C SER A 464 17.76 25.48 -0.68
N SER A 465 16.60 25.95 -1.16
CA SER A 465 16.43 26.66 -2.43
C SER A 465 17.27 27.94 -2.54
N GLU A 466 17.53 28.60 -1.40
CA GLU A 466 18.28 29.86 -1.31
C GLU A 466 19.76 29.67 -0.97
N GLY A 467 20.11 28.55 -0.33
CA GLY A 467 21.45 28.18 0.17
C GLY A 467 21.96 26.91 -0.48
N THR A 468 22.08 26.93 -1.81
CA THR A 468 22.66 25.87 -2.63
C THR A 468 24.19 25.94 -2.71
N ASP A 469 24.84 26.53 -1.70
CA ASP A 469 26.31 26.71 -1.63
C ASP A 469 27.07 25.37 -1.73
N PHE A 470 26.45 24.26 -1.31
CA PHE A 470 27.02 22.92 -1.47
C PHE A 470 27.03 22.45 -2.93
N LEU A 471 26.06 22.92 -3.74
CA LEU A 471 25.85 22.49 -5.11
C LEU A 471 26.52 23.42 -6.12
N PHE A 472 26.50 24.72 -5.88
CA PHE A 472 27.00 25.75 -6.79
C PHE A 472 28.23 26.48 -6.25
N GLU A 473 29.20 26.72 -7.12
CA GLU A 473 30.34 27.60 -6.84
C GLU A 473 30.15 28.92 -7.61
N PRO A 474 30.44 30.10 -7.01
CA PRO A 474 30.20 31.38 -7.66
C PRO A 474 31.19 31.63 -8.82
N ALA A 475 30.71 32.21 -9.91
CA ALA A 475 31.55 32.62 -11.02
C ALA A 475 32.55 33.72 -10.63
N SER A 476 33.69 33.76 -11.31
CA SER A 476 34.69 34.83 -11.15
C SER A 476 34.22 36.15 -11.78
N THR A 477 34.77 37.28 -11.33
CA THR A 477 34.43 38.61 -11.87
C THR A 477 34.70 38.74 -13.38
N GLU A 478 35.69 38.03 -13.90
CA GLU A 478 35.99 38.00 -15.34
C GLU A 478 34.90 37.25 -16.14
N GLU A 479 34.42 36.13 -15.61
CA GLU A 479 33.32 35.37 -16.20
C GLU A 479 32.01 36.17 -16.17
N GLU A 480 31.73 36.87 -15.07
CA GLU A 480 30.56 37.75 -14.97
C GLU A 480 30.53 38.80 -16.08
N GLN A 481 31.67 39.43 -16.38
CA GLN A 481 31.78 40.40 -17.47
C GLN A 481 31.59 39.75 -18.85
N PHE A 482 32.15 38.56 -19.06
CA PHE A 482 32.02 37.83 -20.31
C PHE A 482 30.58 37.38 -20.61
N PHE A 483 29.85 36.92 -19.58
CA PHE A 483 28.47 36.44 -19.70
C PHE A 483 27.41 37.56 -19.61
N GLN A 484 27.78 38.78 -19.20
CA GLN A 484 26.85 39.90 -19.04
C GLN A 484 25.97 40.17 -20.28
N PRO A 485 26.48 40.18 -21.53
CA PRO A 485 25.64 40.38 -22.72
C PRO A 485 24.58 39.28 -22.87
N LEU A 486 24.93 38.02 -22.60
CA LEU A 486 24.02 36.88 -22.67
C LEU A 486 22.92 36.98 -21.59
N MET A 487 23.29 37.36 -20.36
CA MET A 487 22.31 37.58 -19.29
C MET A 487 21.28 38.65 -19.66
N MET A 488 21.71 39.74 -20.30
CA MET A 488 20.79 40.77 -20.80
C MET A 488 19.83 40.22 -21.86
N ASP A 489 20.29 39.32 -22.72
CA ASP A 489 19.44 38.69 -23.73
C ASP A 489 18.40 37.73 -23.12
N PHE A 490 18.73 37.02 -22.03
CA PHE A 490 17.76 36.20 -21.28
C PHE A 490 16.59 37.01 -20.72
N TYR A 491 16.82 38.25 -20.26
CA TYR A 491 15.75 39.15 -19.79
C TYR A 491 14.72 39.50 -20.88
N HIS A 492 15.07 39.34 -22.16
CA HIS A 492 14.21 39.72 -23.29
C HIS A 492 13.36 38.57 -23.86
N ILE A 493 13.50 37.34 -23.36
CA ILE A 493 12.80 36.16 -23.90
C ILE A 493 11.33 36.12 -23.49
N HIS A 494 11.02 36.40 -22.22
CA HIS A 494 9.65 36.43 -21.71
C HIS A 494 9.36 37.73 -20.95
N PRO A 495 8.85 38.78 -21.64
CA PRO A 495 8.48 40.02 -20.98
C PRO A 495 7.27 39.79 -20.06
N GLY A 496 7.50 39.79 -18.74
CA GLY A 496 6.42 39.73 -17.74
C GLY A 496 6.68 38.86 -16.52
N GLN A 497 7.66 37.94 -16.56
CA GLN A 497 8.06 37.16 -15.38
C GLN A 497 9.26 37.81 -14.67
N PRO A 498 9.22 38.01 -13.34
CA PRO A 498 10.38 38.48 -12.60
C PRO A 498 11.46 37.37 -12.58
N LEU A 499 12.51 37.56 -13.38
CA LEU A 499 13.64 36.65 -13.52
C LEU A 499 14.86 37.20 -12.78
N GLN A 500 15.48 36.38 -11.95
CA GLN A 500 16.80 36.62 -11.38
C GLN A 500 17.76 35.57 -11.95
N MET A 501 19.00 35.96 -12.26
CA MET A 501 20.02 35.05 -12.79
C MET A 501 21.26 35.06 -11.91
N ARG A 502 21.88 33.89 -11.74
CA ARG A 502 23.17 33.71 -11.06
C ARG A 502 24.10 32.89 -11.95
N LEU A 503 25.33 33.36 -12.12
CA LEU A 503 26.39 32.62 -12.81
C LEU A 503 27.12 31.75 -11.80
N VAL A 504 27.17 30.46 -12.08
CA VAL A 504 27.71 29.46 -11.16
C VAL A 504 28.44 28.34 -11.91
N HIS A 505 29.37 27.67 -11.22
CA HIS A 505 29.95 26.40 -11.65
C HIS A 505 29.22 25.25 -10.95
N PHE A 506 28.83 24.23 -11.72
CA PHE A 506 28.33 22.97 -11.16
C PHE A 506 28.45 21.79 -12.12
N LYS A 507 28.44 20.59 -11.53
CA LYS A 507 28.45 19.31 -12.24
C LYS A 507 27.03 18.72 -12.32
N PRO A 508 26.73 17.94 -13.38
CA PRO A 508 27.58 17.67 -14.54
C PRO A 508 27.62 18.86 -15.51
N ARG A 509 28.80 19.10 -16.12
CA ARG A 509 29.02 20.19 -17.10
C ARG A 509 28.11 20.13 -18.34
N THR A 510 27.38 19.03 -18.53
CA THR A 510 26.43 18.84 -19.63
C THR A 510 25.15 19.64 -19.45
N ILE A 511 24.81 20.04 -18.21
CA ILE A 511 23.63 20.86 -17.93
C ILE A 511 23.97 22.34 -18.12
N PRO A 512 23.26 23.07 -19.00
CA PRO A 512 23.54 24.48 -19.26
C PRO A 512 22.94 25.42 -18.21
N ALA A 513 21.75 25.11 -17.67
CA ALA A 513 21.06 25.95 -16.70
C ALA A 513 20.05 25.16 -15.87
N ILE A 514 19.73 25.66 -14.67
CA ILE A 514 18.71 25.12 -13.75
C ILE A 514 17.87 26.26 -13.22
N ALA A 515 16.54 26.11 -13.26
CA ALA A 515 15.63 27.08 -12.69
C ALA A 515 15.21 26.65 -11.28
N ASN A 516 15.12 27.63 -10.39
CA ASN A 516 14.55 27.51 -9.06
C ASN A 516 13.53 28.63 -8.82
N ILE A 517 12.76 28.54 -7.75
CA ILE A 517 11.85 29.59 -7.31
C ILE A 517 12.26 30.01 -5.90
N GLU A 518 12.27 31.32 -5.62
CA GLU A 518 12.46 31.82 -4.26
C GLU A 518 11.42 31.22 -3.29
N SER A 519 11.85 30.97 -2.06
CA SER A 519 11.04 30.30 -1.04
C SER A 519 9.75 31.09 -0.74
N GLY A 520 8.63 30.40 -0.57
CA GLY A 520 7.32 31.00 -0.32
C GLY A 520 6.38 31.07 -1.53
N ALA A 521 6.86 30.69 -2.73
CA ALA A 521 6.03 30.56 -3.93
C ALA A 521 4.87 29.57 -3.76
N LYS A 522 5.14 28.42 -3.15
CA LYS A 522 4.13 27.38 -2.88
C LYS A 522 3.09 27.83 -1.86
N LEU A 523 3.52 28.42 -0.74
CA LEU A 523 2.61 29.00 0.25
C LEU A 523 1.70 30.06 -0.40
N ARG A 524 2.25 30.93 -1.25
CA ARG A 524 1.47 31.93 -1.99
C ARG A 524 0.49 31.28 -2.98
N GLN A 525 0.93 30.29 -3.74
CA GLN A 525 0.08 29.54 -4.68
C GLN A 525 -1.08 28.86 -3.93
N ASP A 526 -0.80 28.17 -2.83
CA ASP A 526 -1.81 27.55 -1.97
C ASP A 526 -2.78 28.61 -1.43
N LEU A 527 -2.29 29.78 -1.04
CA LEU A 527 -3.13 30.90 -0.58
C LEU A 527 -3.98 31.50 -1.73
N GLU A 528 -3.48 31.56 -2.96
CA GLU A 528 -4.19 32.04 -4.16
C GLU A 528 -5.26 31.04 -4.63
N GLU A 529 -4.96 29.74 -4.65
CA GLU A 529 -5.91 28.67 -4.96
C GLU A 529 -7.03 28.60 -3.91
N ASN A 530 -6.68 28.70 -2.63
CA ASN A 530 -7.66 28.78 -1.54
C ASN A 530 -8.50 30.07 -1.62
N GLN A 531 -7.93 31.20 -2.02
CA GLN A 531 -8.70 32.43 -2.22
C GLN A 531 -9.80 32.27 -3.30
N GLN A 532 -9.49 31.51 -4.35
CA GLN A 532 -10.42 31.23 -5.46
C GLN A 532 -11.43 30.10 -5.15
N SER A 533 -11.25 29.37 -4.05
CA SER A 533 -12.15 28.29 -3.64
C SER A 533 -13.58 28.77 -3.37
N VAL A 534 -14.56 28.03 -3.92
CA VAL A 534 -15.99 28.31 -3.77
C VAL A 534 -16.47 28.07 -2.33
N HIS A 535 -15.76 27.26 -1.55
CA HIS A 535 -16.18 26.79 -0.23
C HIS A 535 -15.74 27.70 0.95
N LEU A 536 -14.94 28.74 0.70
CA LEU A 536 -14.45 29.64 1.75
C LEU A 536 -15.31 30.90 1.92
N SER A 537 -15.52 31.31 3.17
CA SER A 537 -16.31 32.49 3.53
C SER A 537 -15.60 33.80 3.15
N GLN A 538 -16.38 34.85 2.83
CA GLN A 538 -15.84 36.15 2.41
C GLN A 538 -14.80 36.76 3.40
N PRO A 539 -14.98 36.69 4.73
CA PRO A 539 -13.97 37.19 5.67
C PRO A 539 -12.63 36.46 5.58
N ILE A 540 -12.63 35.15 5.29
CA ILE A 540 -11.42 34.36 5.10
C ILE A 540 -10.75 34.75 3.78
N LYS A 541 -11.54 34.94 2.70
CA LYS A 541 -11.02 35.44 1.42
C LYS A 541 -10.38 36.83 1.54
N ASP A 542 -10.99 37.71 2.32
CA ASP A 542 -10.45 39.05 2.59
C ASP A 542 -9.16 38.98 3.42
N LEU A 543 -9.07 38.07 4.40
CA LEU A 543 -7.84 37.82 5.16
C LEU A 543 -6.72 37.29 4.27
N LEU A 544 -7.01 36.27 3.45
CA LEU A 544 -6.07 35.71 2.46
C LEU A 544 -5.58 36.81 1.50
N SER A 545 -6.46 37.71 1.06
CA SER A 545 -6.09 38.81 0.17
C SER A 545 -5.12 39.82 0.78
N ARG A 546 -5.16 40.01 2.11
CA ARG A 546 -4.21 40.87 2.84
C ARG A 546 -2.86 40.18 2.96
N VAL A 547 -2.85 38.89 3.32
CA VAL A 547 -1.63 38.08 3.39
C VAL A 547 -0.93 38.00 2.02
N LEU A 548 -1.69 37.85 0.92
CA LEU A 548 -1.18 37.84 -0.45
C LEU A 548 -0.61 39.18 -0.93
N LYS A 549 -1.08 40.30 -0.37
CA LYS A 549 -0.52 41.65 -0.63
C LYS A 549 0.78 41.92 0.11
N GLU A 550 1.01 41.26 1.24
CA GLU A 550 2.23 41.41 2.05
C GLU A 550 3.38 40.53 1.54
N HIS A 551 3.10 39.41 0.87
CA HIS A 551 4.13 38.58 0.25
C HIS A 551 4.55 39.11 -1.15
N LYS A 552 5.84 39.00 -1.48
CA LYS A 552 6.38 39.35 -2.82
C LYS A 552 5.97 38.32 -3.87
N VAL A 553 5.87 38.73 -5.13
CA VAL A 553 5.67 37.80 -6.27
C VAL A 553 6.90 36.91 -6.36
N PRO A 554 6.76 35.57 -6.37
CA PRO A 554 7.90 34.67 -6.42
C PRO A 554 8.69 34.89 -7.72
N GLN A 555 10.02 35.06 -7.58
CA GLN A 555 10.92 35.25 -8.71
C GLN A 555 11.50 33.92 -9.16
N VAL A 556 11.62 33.73 -10.47
CA VAL A 556 12.36 32.60 -11.04
C VAL A 556 13.84 32.91 -10.88
N LEU A 557 14.57 32.05 -10.19
CA LEU A 557 16.02 32.12 -10.03
C LEU A 557 16.69 31.12 -10.98
N LEU A 558 17.34 31.62 -12.02
CA LEU A 558 18.01 30.81 -13.04
C LEU A 558 19.52 30.76 -12.77
N TYR A 559 20.01 29.56 -12.46
CA TYR A 559 21.43 29.26 -12.31
C TYR A 559 22.01 28.87 -13.66
N LEU A 560 22.96 29.66 -14.16
CA LEU A 560 23.62 29.47 -15.46
C LEU A 560 24.99 28.82 -15.25
N ASN A 561 25.22 27.67 -15.90
CA ASN A 561 26.47 26.92 -15.77
C ASN A 561 27.57 27.50 -16.66
N THR A 562 28.54 28.18 -16.07
CA THR A 562 29.67 28.74 -16.82
C THR A 562 30.61 27.66 -17.36
N GLU A 563 30.66 26.46 -16.77
CA GLU A 563 31.48 25.36 -17.29
C GLU A 563 30.88 24.65 -18.51
N ASN A 564 29.63 24.96 -18.84
CA ASN A 564 28.92 24.28 -19.92
C ASN A 564 29.43 24.74 -21.31
N PRO A 565 29.84 23.80 -22.20
CA PRO A 565 30.36 24.17 -23.51
C PRO A 565 29.36 24.91 -24.43
N ILE A 566 28.06 24.68 -24.27
CA ILE A 566 27.02 25.37 -25.05
C ILE A 566 26.88 26.81 -24.54
N MET A 567 26.85 27.00 -23.21
CA MET A 567 26.80 28.32 -22.58
C MET A 567 27.99 29.20 -23.00
N GLN A 568 29.21 28.63 -23.03
CA GLN A 568 30.41 29.32 -23.50
C GLN A 568 30.31 29.76 -24.98
N LYS A 569 29.81 28.88 -25.86
CA LYS A 569 29.61 29.19 -27.28
C LYS A 569 28.58 30.30 -27.48
N ILE A 570 27.45 30.23 -26.78
CA ILE A 570 26.38 31.23 -26.89
C ILE A 570 26.83 32.57 -26.32
N ALA A 571 27.57 32.59 -25.21
CA ALA A 571 28.15 33.82 -24.66
C ALA A 571 29.14 34.48 -25.65
N HIS A 572 29.96 33.69 -26.36
CA HIS A 572 30.83 34.21 -27.41
C HIS A 572 30.03 34.80 -28.59
N MET A 573 28.94 34.15 -29.00
CA MET A 573 28.04 34.66 -30.04
C MET A 573 27.37 35.98 -29.62
N ALA A 574 26.93 36.07 -28.36
CA ALA A 574 26.36 37.29 -27.76
C ALA A 574 27.33 38.48 -27.87
N ALA A 575 28.63 38.23 -27.67
CA ALA A 575 29.68 39.23 -27.71
C ALA A 575 30.13 39.62 -29.13
N THR A 576 30.02 38.73 -30.13
CA THR A 576 30.67 38.90 -31.44
C THR A 576 29.73 38.99 -32.65
N GLN A 577 28.53 38.42 -32.61
CA GLN A 577 27.65 38.29 -33.79
C GLN A 577 26.16 38.46 -33.45
N ARG A 578 25.67 39.71 -33.49
CA ARG A 578 24.21 40.00 -33.35
C ARG A 578 23.36 39.74 -34.60
N ASN A 579 23.96 39.36 -35.74
CA ASN A 579 23.27 39.30 -37.03
C ASN A 579 22.61 37.96 -37.39
N ASN A 580 22.85 36.87 -36.66
CA ASN A 580 22.08 35.61 -36.78
C ASN A 580 20.99 35.55 -35.68
N ALA A 581 20.13 36.57 -35.69
CA ALA A 581 19.21 36.88 -34.58
C ALA A 581 18.22 35.75 -34.24
N ILE A 582 17.86 34.90 -35.20
CA ILE A 582 16.78 33.92 -35.04
C ILE A 582 17.28 32.64 -34.35
N SER A 583 18.32 31.99 -34.89
CA SER A 583 18.88 30.76 -34.30
C SER A 583 19.50 30.98 -32.92
N TYR A 584 20.10 32.14 -32.70
CA TYR A 584 20.62 32.54 -31.40
C TYR A 584 19.50 32.67 -30.35
N ARG A 585 18.41 33.38 -30.69
CA ARG A 585 17.25 33.52 -29.79
C ARG A 585 16.57 32.19 -29.50
N ALA A 586 16.42 31.33 -30.50
CA ALA A 586 15.87 29.99 -30.34
C ALA A 586 16.72 29.14 -29.38
N ALA A 587 18.05 29.22 -29.46
CA ALA A 587 18.94 28.50 -28.56
C ALA A 587 18.81 28.96 -27.10
N ILE A 588 18.71 30.27 -26.85
CA ILE A 588 18.54 30.79 -25.49
C ILE A 588 17.16 30.43 -24.94
N ALA A 589 16.10 30.52 -25.75
CA ALA A 589 14.75 30.11 -25.38
C ALA A 589 14.69 28.61 -25.04
N ALA A 590 15.36 27.75 -25.81
CA ALA A 590 15.45 26.32 -25.53
C ALA A 590 16.18 26.03 -24.20
N ILE A 591 17.25 26.77 -23.87
CA ILE A 591 17.96 26.62 -22.59
C ILE A 591 17.07 27.05 -21.42
N TYR A 592 16.37 28.18 -21.56
CA TYR A 592 15.43 28.66 -20.55
C TYR A 592 14.30 27.65 -20.32
N ASN A 593 13.66 27.19 -21.39
CA ASN A 593 12.56 26.24 -21.34
C ASN A 593 12.97 24.90 -20.74
N ASN A 594 14.15 24.37 -21.10
CA ASN A 594 14.67 23.15 -20.48
C ASN A 594 14.95 23.31 -18.98
N ALA A 595 15.44 24.49 -18.56
CA ALA A 595 15.62 24.79 -17.14
C ALA A 595 14.28 24.86 -16.40
N LEU A 596 13.22 25.38 -17.04
CA LEU A 596 11.85 25.41 -16.49
C LEU A 596 11.20 24.02 -16.41
N LEU A 597 11.43 23.14 -17.39
CA LEU A 597 10.89 21.77 -17.40
C LEU A 597 11.34 20.94 -16.20
N LEU A 598 12.50 21.27 -15.62
CA LEU A 598 13.00 20.67 -14.39
C LEU A 598 12.31 21.21 -13.13
N SER A 599 11.35 22.14 -13.26
CA SER A 599 10.65 22.82 -12.16
C SER A 599 9.11 22.70 -12.29
N PRO A 600 8.49 21.67 -11.67
CA PRO A 600 7.05 21.42 -11.79
C PRO A 600 6.12 22.59 -11.41
N HIS A 601 6.52 23.52 -10.53
CA HIS A 601 5.66 24.68 -10.16
C HIS A 601 5.67 25.81 -11.19
N LEU A 602 6.61 25.80 -12.13
CA LEU A 602 6.64 26.76 -13.24
C LEU A 602 5.82 26.27 -14.44
N MET A 603 5.27 25.06 -14.38
CA MET A 603 4.52 24.40 -15.45
C MET A 603 3.03 24.79 -15.45
N THR A 604 2.74 26.07 -15.68
CA THR A 604 1.37 26.52 -15.96
C THR A 604 0.97 26.15 -17.39
N ALA A 605 -0.34 26.09 -17.69
CA ALA A 605 -0.82 25.84 -19.06
C ALA A 605 -0.21 26.82 -20.09
N GLU A 606 -0.08 28.10 -19.72
CA GLU A 606 0.57 29.14 -20.54
C GLU A 606 2.06 28.87 -20.74
N THR A 607 2.77 28.47 -19.67
CA THR A 607 4.21 28.18 -19.75
C THR A 607 4.47 26.90 -20.56
N ILE A 608 3.65 25.87 -20.40
CA ILE A 608 3.69 24.63 -21.20
C ILE A 608 3.45 24.97 -22.68
N GLN A 609 2.43 25.77 -22.98
CA GLN A 609 2.16 26.20 -24.35
C GLN A 609 3.34 26.98 -24.94
N ALA A 610 3.93 27.91 -24.18
CA ALA A 610 5.11 28.66 -24.62
C ALA A 610 6.33 27.75 -24.89
N ILE A 611 6.56 26.74 -24.04
CA ILE A 611 7.61 25.74 -24.23
C ILE A 611 7.38 24.95 -25.52
N PHE A 612 6.15 24.46 -25.75
CA PHE A 612 5.82 23.70 -26.98
C PHE A 612 5.91 24.55 -28.25
N THR A 613 5.45 25.81 -28.20
CA THR A 613 5.57 26.75 -29.32
C THR A 613 7.04 27.00 -29.64
N SER A 614 7.86 27.33 -28.64
CA SER A 614 9.30 27.58 -28.81
C SER A 614 10.06 26.33 -29.29
N ALA A 615 9.70 25.13 -28.81
CA ALA A 615 10.29 23.88 -29.28
C ALA A 615 9.95 23.60 -30.75
N THR A 616 8.70 23.86 -31.15
CA THR A 616 8.26 23.71 -32.55
C THR A 616 8.99 24.69 -33.47
N GLU A 617 9.13 25.95 -33.06
CA GLU A 617 9.90 26.96 -33.79
C GLU A 617 11.37 26.56 -33.93
N THR A 618 11.98 26.04 -32.86
CA THR A 618 13.38 25.57 -32.88
C THR A 618 13.57 24.40 -33.84
N ILE A 619 12.64 23.43 -33.85
CA ILE A 619 12.67 22.29 -34.77
C ILE A 619 12.52 22.75 -36.22
N ASN A 620 11.60 23.68 -36.50
CA ASN A 620 11.42 24.23 -37.84
C ASN A 620 12.69 24.94 -38.34
N LEU A 621 13.36 25.72 -37.49
CA LEU A 621 14.64 26.35 -37.82
C LEU A 621 15.75 25.33 -38.11
N MET A 622 15.78 24.22 -37.38
CA MET A 622 16.74 23.12 -37.64
C MET A 622 16.47 22.47 -39.00
N ILE A 623 15.20 22.26 -39.37
CA ILE A 623 14.81 21.72 -40.67
C ILE A 623 15.21 22.70 -41.79
N GLU A 624 14.86 23.98 -41.66
CA GLU A 624 15.21 25.01 -42.65
C GLU A 624 16.73 25.13 -42.86
N GLN A 625 17.53 25.07 -41.78
CA GLN A 625 18.99 25.08 -41.90
C GLN A 625 19.55 23.80 -42.54
N ALA A 626 18.97 22.64 -42.23
CA ALA A 626 19.36 21.38 -42.86
C ALA A 626 19.07 21.39 -44.37
N GLU A 627 17.93 21.93 -44.79
CA GLU A 627 17.56 22.13 -46.19
C GLU A 627 18.53 23.10 -46.88
N GLN A 628 18.84 24.25 -46.27
CA GLN A 628 19.80 25.21 -46.81
C GLN A 628 21.21 24.63 -46.95
N LEU A 629 21.65 23.82 -45.98
CA LEU A 629 22.94 23.12 -46.04
C LEU A 629 22.94 22.07 -47.16
N GLY A 630 21.85 21.31 -47.32
CA GLY A 630 21.67 20.35 -48.41
C GLY A 630 21.71 21.04 -49.79
N GLU A 631 21.05 22.19 -49.93
CA GLU A 631 21.11 23.01 -51.14
C GLU A 631 22.53 23.54 -51.41
N MET A 632 23.21 24.07 -50.38
CA MET A 632 24.59 24.56 -50.53
C MET A 632 25.56 23.44 -50.92
N GLN A 633 25.43 22.26 -50.32
CA GLN A 633 26.24 21.08 -50.67
C GLN A 633 25.96 20.63 -52.10
N SER A 634 24.69 20.68 -52.55
CA SER A 634 24.30 20.36 -53.92
C SER A 634 24.89 21.37 -54.92
N ARG A 635 24.88 22.67 -54.59
CA ARG A 635 25.48 23.74 -55.41
C ARG A 635 27.01 23.69 -55.44
N LEU A 636 27.66 23.33 -54.33
CA LEU A 636 29.11 23.11 -54.25
C LEU A 636 29.53 21.91 -55.09
N SER A 637 28.79 20.81 -55.02
CA SER A 637 28.99 19.61 -55.85
C SER A 637 28.83 19.94 -57.34
N ALA A 638 27.78 20.70 -57.71
CA ALA A 638 27.55 21.16 -59.08
C ALA A 638 28.64 22.13 -59.59
N SER A 639 29.19 22.99 -58.73
CA SER A 639 30.29 23.91 -59.08
C SER A 639 31.64 23.21 -59.19
N GLN A 640 31.88 22.16 -58.42
CA GLN A 640 33.09 21.32 -58.55
C GLN A 640 33.06 20.48 -59.85
N LEU A 641 31.88 20.07 -60.30
CA LEU A 641 31.67 19.38 -61.59
C LEU A 641 31.86 20.31 -62.80
N SER A 642 31.50 21.59 -62.69
CA SER A 642 31.61 22.56 -63.80
C SER A 642 33.03 23.09 -64.06
N LEU A 643 33.93 23.00 -63.07
CA LEU A 643 35.35 23.39 -63.21
C LEU A 643 36.22 22.35 -63.94
N ARG A 644 35.71 21.13 -64.20
CA ARG A 644 36.50 20.03 -64.76
C ARG A 644 36.39 19.81 -66.28
N THR A 645 35.58 20.52 -67.05
CA THR A 645 35.39 20.17 -68.49
C THR A 645 35.16 21.34 -69.47
N ARG A 646 36.08 21.50 -70.44
CA ARG A 646 35.87 22.03 -71.81
C ARG A 646 37.02 21.52 -72.74
N PRO A 647 36.83 21.30 -74.06
CA PRO A 647 36.15 20.11 -74.65
C PRO A 647 36.84 19.47 -75.89
N ARG A 648 36.23 18.36 -76.40
CA ARG A 648 36.32 17.66 -77.73
C ARG A 648 37.24 16.43 -77.79
N GLN A 649 36.91 15.28 -78.40
CA GLN A 649 35.87 14.76 -79.33
C GLN A 649 35.99 13.20 -79.23
N GLU A 650 34.98 12.32 -79.20
CA GLU A 650 34.08 11.89 -80.29
C GLU A 650 33.10 10.78 -79.81
N MET A 651 31.85 10.84 -80.30
CA MET A 651 30.87 9.76 -80.62
C MET A 651 30.31 8.75 -79.58
N VAL A 652 29.12 9.08 -79.03
CA VAL A 652 27.77 8.44 -79.19
C VAL A 652 27.79 6.96 -79.64
N SER A 653 27.18 5.94 -78.99
CA SER A 653 26.03 5.80 -78.09
C SER A 653 26.00 4.37 -77.54
N LYS A 654 25.67 4.19 -76.25
CA LYS A 654 24.62 3.27 -75.73
C LYS A 654 24.69 3.22 -74.21
N ASP A 655 23.55 3.54 -73.62
CA ASP A 655 23.37 3.90 -72.22
C ASP A 655 23.61 2.76 -71.23
N VAL A 656 24.37 3.10 -70.20
CA VAL A 656 24.50 2.36 -68.94
C VAL A 656 23.30 2.77 -68.08
N GLN A 657 22.49 1.79 -67.68
CA GLN A 657 21.39 2.00 -66.73
C GLN A 657 21.97 2.40 -65.37
N ALA A 658 21.89 3.69 -65.08
CA ALA A 658 22.05 4.23 -63.75
C ALA A 658 20.82 3.84 -62.91
N ALA A 659 21.09 3.37 -61.70
CA ALA A 659 20.12 3.01 -60.69
C ALA A 659 19.12 4.15 -60.45
N PRO A 660 17.85 3.83 -60.20
CA PRO A 660 16.84 4.83 -59.94
C PRO A 660 17.19 5.60 -58.67
N THR A 661 17.00 6.91 -58.76
CA THR A 661 16.61 7.78 -57.65
C THR A 661 15.61 7.05 -56.75
N ASP A 662 16.02 6.66 -55.56
CA ASP A 662 15.07 6.49 -54.46
C ASP A 662 14.63 7.89 -54.03
N THR A 663 13.64 8.40 -54.77
CA THR A 663 12.52 9.04 -54.09
C THR A 663 12.16 8.14 -52.92
N ALA A 664 12.25 8.63 -51.68
CA ALA A 664 11.75 7.89 -50.53
C ALA A 664 10.24 7.68 -50.72
N THR A 665 9.90 6.57 -51.36
CA THR A 665 8.55 6.07 -51.48
C THR A 665 8.12 5.69 -50.06
N PRO A 666 7.00 6.21 -49.53
CA PRO A 666 6.48 5.72 -48.27
C PRO A 666 5.93 4.30 -48.49
N GLY A 667 6.77 3.28 -48.31
CA GLY A 667 6.37 1.89 -48.13
C GLY A 667 6.37 1.60 -46.63
N LYS A 668 5.23 1.69 -45.93
CA LYS A 668 4.17 0.68 -45.82
C LYS A 668 4.59 -0.60 -45.08
N GLN A 669 5.10 -0.44 -43.86
CA GLN A 669 4.87 -1.43 -42.81
C GLN A 669 3.74 -0.91 -41.94
N ILE A 670 2.73 -1.74 -41.70
CA ILE A 670 1.65 -1.37 -40.80
C ILE A 670 2.07 -1.76 -39.41
N LEU A 671 2.05 -0.77 -38.53
CA LEU A 671 2.52 -0.90 -37.17
C LEU A 671 1.36 -1.33 -36.27
N CYS A 672 1.39 -2.57 -35.81
CA CYS A 672 0.46 -3.05 -34.79
C CYS A 672 1.14 -3.02 -33.43
N VAL A 673 0.80 -2.03 -32.61
CA VAL A 673 1.32 -1.90 -31.24
C VAL A 673 0.41 -2.69 -30.29
N VAL A 674 0.95 -3.53 -29.40
CA VAL A 674 0.17 -4.33 -28.44
C VAL A 674 0.55 -3.97 -27.00
N ALA A 675 -0.35 -3.34 -26.26
CA ALA A 675 -0.17 -3.04 -24.83
C ALA A 675 -0.65 -4.21 -23.94
N MET A 676 0.12 -4.58 -22.92
CA MET A 676 -0.18 -5.69 -22.00
C MET A 676 0.22 -5.35 -20.55
N PRO A 677 -0.43 -5.92 -19.51
CA PRO A 677 -0.03 -5.76 -18.10
C PRO A 677 1.33 -6.42 -17.83
N SER A 678 2.18 -5.84 -16.98
CA SER A 678 3.61 -6.20 -16.87
C SER A 678 4.02 -7.18 -15.76
N GLU A 679 3.13 -8.02 -15.22
CA GLU A 679 3.51 -8.98 -14.17
C GLU A 679 3.18 -10.44 -14.50
N ASP A 680 4.16 -11.33 -14.28
CA ASP A 680 3.94 -12.78 -14.10
C ASP A 680 3.20 -13.00 -12.77
N THR A 681 1.88 -12.84 -12.81
CA THR A 681 1.01 -13.21 -11.69
C THR A 681 0.88 -14.74 -11.63
N ALA A 682 0.56 -15.28 -10.45
CA ALA A 682 0.35 -16.73 -10.26
C ALA A 682 -0.77 -17.32 -11.13
N THR A 683 -1.59 -16.49 -11.79
CA THR A 683 -2.76 -16.88 -12.59
C THR A 683 -2.53 -16.83 -14.11
N LEU A 684 -1.55 -16.06 -14.62
CA LEU A 684 -1.25 -16.01 -16.06
C LEU A 684 0.18 -15.52 -16.32
N PRO A 685 1.13 -16.41 -16.64
CA PRO A 685 2.52 -16.00 -16.85
C PRO A 685 2.71 -15.40 -18.26
N TYR A 686 2.89 -14.08 -18.29
CA TYR A 686 3.03 -13.20 -19.45
C TYR A 686 4.16 -13.65 -20.39
N ALA A 687 5.37 -13.85 -19.86
CA ALA A 687 6.55 -14.13 -20.67
C ALA A 687 6.52 -15.55 -21.26
N SER A 688 5.94 -16.50 -20.52
CA SER A 688 5.93 -17.92 -20.91
C SER A 688 4.68 -18.37 -21.66
N VAL A 689 3.58 -17.59 -21.66
CA VAL A 689 2.31 -18.02 -22.26
C VAL A 689 1.74 -17.02 -23.26
N LEU A 690 1.55 -15.75 -22.88
CA LEU A 690 0.83 -14.79 -23.72
C LEU A 690 1.65 -14.31 -24.92
N LEU A 691 2.91 -13.91 -24.70
CA LEU A 691 3.79 -13.47 -25.78
C LEU A 691 4.05 -14.60 -26.82
N PRO A 692 4.35 -15.85 -26.41
CA PRO A 692 4.41 -16.97 -27.34
C PRO A 692 3.09 -17.21 -28.09
N ALA A 693 1.94 -17.09 -27.42
CA ALA A 693 0.63 -17.27 -28.08
C ALA A 693 0.34 -16.19 -29.13
N LEU A 694 0.72 -14.93 -28.86
CA LEU A 694 0.59 -13.85 -29.84
C LEU A 694 1.49 -14.08 -31.05
N ARG A 695 2.73 -14.54 -30.86
CA ARG A 695 3.61 -14.95 -31.96
C ARG A 695 2.94 -16.03 -32.84
N HIS A 696 2.37 -17.06 -32.23
CA HIS A 696 1.68 -18.12 -32.97
C HIS A 696 0.46 -17.65 -33.77
N VAL A 697 -0.26 -16.62 -33.30
CA VAL A 697 -1.42 -16.11 -34.04
C VAL A 697 -1.01 -15.11 -35.11
N MET A 698 -0.09 -14.21 -34.80
CA MET A 698 0.22 -13.06 -35.68
C MET A 698 1.36 -13.30 -36.65
N GLU A 699 2.34 -14.15 -36.33
CA GLU A 699 3.45 -14.46 -37.25
C GLU A 699 3.08 -15.52 -38.30
N PHE A 700 1.94 -16.18 -38.12
CA PHE A 700 1.42 -17.25 -38.97
C PHE A 700 0.28 -16.73 -39.88
N ALA A 701 -0.24 -17.60 -40.73
CA ALA A 701 -1.42 -17.30 -41.54
C ALA A 701 -2.63 -16.87 -40.67
N PRO A 702 -3.39 -15.83 -41.06
CA PRO A 702 -3.29 -15.04 -42.30
C PRO A 702 -2.48 -13.74 -42.18
N TYR A 703 -1.75 -13.49 -41.08
CA TYR A 703 -1.24 -12.16 -40.74
C TYR A 703 0.24 -11.95 -41.14
N TYR A 704 1.13 -12.88 -40.78
CA TYR A 704 2.57 -12.78 -41.02
C TYR A 704 3.19 -11.45 -40.54
N TRP A 705 2.85 -11.02 -39.33
CA TRP A 705 3.40 -9.82 -38.70
C TRP A 705 4.46 -10.19 -37.68
N ARG A 706 5.55 -9.44 -37.65
CA ARG A 706 6.61 -9.61 -36.65
C ARG A 706 6.13 -9.18 -35.27
N VAL A 707 6.27 -10.04 -34.27
CA VAL A 707 5.95 -9.71 -32.86
C VAL A 707 7.23 -9.63 -32.04
N VAL A 708 7.52 -8.43 -31.53
CA VAL A 708 8.72 -8.14 -30.73
C VAL A 708 8.31 -7.52 -29.41
N SER A 709 8.88 -8.00 -28.31
CA SER A 709 8.73 -7.36 -27.00
C SER A 709 9.68 -6.16 -26.86
N ALA A 710 9.33 -5.18 -26.03
CA ALA A 710 10.18 -4.02 -25.78
C ALA A 710 11.59 -4.41 -25.24
N ALA A 711 11.65 -5.44 -24.39
CA ALA A 711 12.92 -5.92 -23.82
C ALA A 711 13.85 -6.58 -24.87
N GLU A 712 13.30 -7.35 -25.83
CA GLU A 712 14.08 -7.88 -26.96
C GLU A 712 14.58 -6.76 -27.87
N LEU A 713 13.84 -5.65 -27.93
CA LEU A 713 14.13 -4.50 -28.77
C LEU A 713 15.24 -3.61 -28.18
N ASP A 714 15.27 -3.46 -26.85
CA ASP A 714 16.32 -2.73 -26.11
C ASP A 714 17.69 -3.44 -26.16
N GLN A 715 17.70 -4.78 -26.17
CA GLN A 715 18.96 -5.55 -26.29
C GLN A 715 19.60 -5.43 -27.67
N GLU A 716 18.82 -5.17 -28.72
CA GLU A 716 19.31 -5.12 -30.11
C GLU A 716 19.88 -3.75 -30.54
N ARG A 717 19.52 -2.62 -29.88
CA ARG A 717 19.74 -1.29 -30.50
C ARG A 717 20.07 -0.15 -29.53
N GLY A 718 21.33 0.26 -29.51
CA GLY A 718 21.72 1.62 -29.06
C GLY A 718 21.22 2.69 -30.04
N GLN A 719 20.10 3.35 -29.71
CA GLN A 719 19.49 4.53 -30.36
C GLN A 719 19.12 4.44 -31.86
N GLN A 720 17.86 4.09 -32.15
CA GLN A 720 16.85 4.92 -32.85
C GLN A 720 15.65 4.07 -33.32
N GLN A 721 14.46 4.62 -33.02
CA GLN A 721 13.08 4.29 -33.41
C GLN A 721 12.62 2.83 -33.30
N PRO A 722 11.82 2.50 -32.28
CA PRO A 722 11.15 1.21 -32.19
C PRO A 722 9.82 1.21 -32.96
N HIS A 723 9.40 0.00 -33.31
CA HIS A 723 8.19 -0.27 -34.08
C HIS A 723 7.09 -0.97 -33.25
N ILE A 724 7.28 -1.24 -31.95
CA ILE A 724 6.21 -1.72 -31.06
C ILE A 724 6.52 -1.23 -29.63
N TYR A 725 5.52 -0.74 -28.90
CA TYR A 725 5.60 -0.39 -27.48
C TYR A 725 4.57 -1.19 -26.67
N LEU A 726 4.96 -1.74 -25.52
CA LEU A 726 4.01 -2.19 -24.51
C LEU A 726 3.69 -1.02 -23.58
N ALA A 727 2.43 -0.88 -23.16
CA ALA A 727 2.04 -0.01 -22.06
C ALA A 727 1.28 -0.82 -21.00
N ASP A 728 1.68 -0.67 -19.73
CA ASP A 728 1.04 -1.33 -18.58
C ASP A 728 -0.18 -0.52 -18.13
N LEU A 729 -1.38 -1.10 -18.20
CA LEU A 729 -2.63 -0.42 -17.84
C LEU A 729 -3.17 -0.86 -16.48
N SER A 730 -2.38 -1.55 -15.66
CA SER A 730 -2.76 -1.92 -14.30
C SER A 730 -2.65 -0.72 -13.34
N THR A 731 -3.50 -0.69 -12.31
CA THR A 731 -3.50 0.37 -11.28
C THR A 731 -2.28 0.32 -10.35
N ALA A 732 -1.38 -0.65 -10.53
CA ALA A 732 -0.23 -0.90 -9.67
C ALA A 732 1.04 -0.13 -10.10
N ASN A 733 1.04 0.51 -11.27
CA ASN A 733 2.21 1.22 -11.80
C ASN A 733 1.99 2.74 -11.82
N LEU A 734 2.51 3.43 -10.80
CA LEU A 734 2.36 4.88 -10.58
C LEU A 734 3.06 5.76 -11.64
N GLN A 735 3.75 5.17 -12.63
CA GLN A 735 4.44 5.90 -13.71
C GLN A 735 3.68 5.91 -15.05
N VAL A 736 2.56 5.20 -15.20
CA VAL A 736 1.86 5.06 -16.49
C VAL A 736 0.85 6.17 -16.79
N VAL A 737 1.15 7.39 -16.37
CA VAL A 737 0.56 8.58 -17.01
C VAL A 737 1.45 9.07 -18.16
N MET A 738 2.74 8.68 -18.18
CA MET A 738 3.71 9.18 -19.16
C MET A 738 3.97 8.28 -20.38
N GLU A 739 3.45 7.05 -20.43
CA GLU A 739 3.65 6.16 -21.60
C GLU A 739 2.47 6.13 -22.59
N LEU A 740 1.26 6.51 -22.17
CA LEU A 740 0.16 6.80 -23.11
C LEU A 740 0.47 8.04 -23.97
N GLY A 741 1.15 9.04 -23.40
CA GLY A 741 1.55 10.26 -24.10
C GLY A 741 2.61 10.03 -25.18
N TYR A 742 3.44 9.00 -25.05
CA TYR A 742 4.48 8.67 -26.04
C TYR A 742 3.92 7.94 -27.26
N MET A 743 2.82 7.19 -27.10
CA MET A 743 2.08 6.59 -28.23
C MET A 743 1.30 7.63 -29.05
N CYS A 744 0.86 8.73 -28.44
CA CYS A 744 0.26 9.86 -29.16
C CYS A 744 1.28 10.76 -29.88
N GLY A 745 2.59 10.46 -29.79
CA GLY A 745 3.66 11.26 -30.35
C GLY A 745 4.05 10.87 -31.79
N LYS A 746 3.65 11.69 -32.76
CA LYS A 746 4.20 11.80 -34.13
C LYS A 746 4.08 10.55 -35.04
N LYS A 747 2.86 10.08 -35.31
CA LYS A 747 2.39 9.66 -36.64
C LYS A 747 0.88 9.40 -36.54
N GLN A 748 0.07 10.29 -37.13
CA GLN A 748 -1.40 10.23 -37.09
C GLN A 748 -2.01 9.03 -37.83
N ASP A 749 -1.20 8.19 -38.49
CA ASP A 749 -1.63 7.13 -39.41
C ASP A 749 -1.42 5.70 -38.88
N TRP A 750 -1.12 5.50 -37.59
CA TRP A 750 -0.82 4.18 -37.02
C TRP A 750 -1.98 3.61 -36.19
N GLN A 751 -2.45 2.40 -36.53
CA GLN A 751 -3.49 1.70 -35.78
C GLN A 751 -2.87 0.86 -34.65
N THR A 752 -3.13 1.25 -33.41
CA THR A 752 -2.67 0.53 -32.21
C THR A 752 -3.68 -0.51 -31.80
N ILE A 753 -3.24 -1.66 -31.29
CA ILE A 753 -4.09 -2.70 -30.69
C ILE A 753 -3.88 -2.75 -29.16
N LEU A 754 -4.95 -2.65 -28.38
CA LEU A 754 -4.92 -2.79 -26.93
C LEU A 754 -5.54 -4.14 -26.55
N LEU A 755 -4.76 -5.04 -25.94
CA LEU A 755 -5.27 -6.29 -25.39
C LEU A 755 -5.56 -6.10 -23.90
N LEU A 756 -6.79 -6.37 -23.49
CA LEU A 756 -7.24 -6.18 -22.11
C LEU A 756 -7.79 -7.50 -21.53
N GLN A 757 -7.31 -7.84 -20.35
CA GLN A 757 -7.79 -8.99 -19.60
C GLN A 757 -9.21 -8.72 -19.08
N SER A 758 -10.15 -9.60 -19.40
CA SER A 758 -11.56 -9.46 -19.03
C SER A 758 -11.91 -10.34 -17.83
N GLU A 759 -12.11 -9.73 -16.66
CA GLU A 759 -12.76 -10.39 -15.50
C GLU A 759 -14.25 -10.08 -15.37
N GLN A 760 -14.77 -9.11 -16.13
CA GLN A 760 -16.15 -8.56 -16.23
C GLN A 760 -15.95 -7.03 -16.35
N ALA A 761 -16.05 -6.51 -17.57
CA ALA A 761 -15.68 -5.12 -17.89
C ALA A 761 -16.61 -4.11 -17.20
N HIS A 762 -16.18 -3.56 -16.06
CA HIS A 762 -16.81 -2.41 -15.40
C HIS A 762 -15.81 -1.29 -15.11
N THR A 763 -15.04 -0.92 -16.13
CA THR A 763 -14.49 0.44 -16.24
C THR A 763 -14.23 0.70 -17.72
N GLU A 764 -15.06 1.56 -18.32
CA GLU A 764 -14.76 2.12 -19.64
C GLU A 764 -13.58 3.07 -19.47
N LEU A 765 -12.41 2.66 -19.96
CA LEU A 765 -11.33 3.59 -20.27
C LEU A 765 -11.86 4.60 -21.31
N PRO A 766 -11.42 5.88 -21.27
CA PRO A 766 -11.86 6.88 -22.24
C PRO A 766 -11.64 6.39 -23.67
N HIS A 767 -12.55 6.74 -24.58
CA HIS A 767 -12.37 6.50 -26.01
C HIS A 767 -11.06 7.16 -26.46
N LEU A 768 -10.05 6.35 -26.75
CA LEU A 768 -8.79 6.78 -27.32
C LEU A 768 -8.93 6.70 -28.84
N ASP A 769 -8.97 7.86 -29.50
CA ASP A 769 -9.12 7.94 -30.95
C ASP A 769 -8.00 7.18 -31.67
N GLY A 770 -8.36 6.25 -32.56
CA GLY A 770 -7.41 5.50 -33.40
C GLY A 770 -6.85 4.19 -32.81
N LEU A 771 -7.32 3.74 -31.64
CA LEU A 771 -6.88 2.47 -31.03
C LEU A 771 -7.95 1.37 -31.14
N THR A 772 -7.53 0.18 -31.55
CA THR A 772 -8.32 -1.07 -31.65
C THR A 772 -8.26 -1.81 -30.32
N ARG A 773 -9.40 -2.08 -29.66
CA ARG A 773 -9.44 -2.80 -28.38
C ARG A 773 -9.87 -4.25 -28.55
N ILE A 774 -9.16 -5.18 -27.91
CA ILE A 774 -9.52 -6.61 -27.84
C ILE A 774 -9.54 -7.05 -26.38
N ASN A 775 -10.70 -7.55 -25.93
CA ASN A 775 -10.86 -8.12 -24.59
C ASN A 775 -10.77 -9.65 -24.67
N TYR A 776 -9.98 -10.28 -23.82
CA TYR A 776 -9.86 -11.74 -23.74
C TYR A 776 -10.24 -12.26 -22.35
N PRO A 777 -10.85 -13.46 -22.22
CA PRO A 777 -11.38 -13.96 -20.94
C PRO A 777 -10.27 -14.33 -19.96
N ALA A 778 -10.48 -14.10 -18.65
CA ALA A 778 -9.58 -14.44 -17.53
C ALA A 778 -9.88 -15.79 -16.81
N ASP A 779 -10.99 -16.45 -17.17
CA ASP A 779 -11.61 -17.53 -16.37
C ASP A 779 -10.97 -18.94 -16.53
N LYS A 780 -9.64 -19.03 -16.70
CA LYS A 780 -8.95 -20.33 -16.67
C LYS A 780 -7.75 -20.25 -15.73
N THR A 781 -7.81 -20.97 -14.62
CA THR A 781 -6.79 -20.96 -13.57
C THR A 781 -5.42 -21.52 -14.01
N HIS A 782 -5.25 -22.00 -15.25
CA HIS A 782 -3.97 -22.37 -15.86
C HIS A 782 -4.02 -22.10 -17.37
N TYR A 783 -3.35 -21.06 -17.87
CA TYR A 783 -3.18 -20.84 -19.30
C TYR A 783 -1.97 -21.61 -19.83
N THR A 784 -2.12 -22.23 -21.00
CA THR A 784 -1.02 -22.73 -21.83
C THR A 784 -0.98 -21.90 -23.12
N VAL A 785 0.14 -21.92 -23.84
CA VAL A 785 0.27 -21.21 -25.13
C VAL A 785 -0.87 -21.61 -26.08
N SER A 786 -1.17 -22.91 -26.18
CA SER A 786 -2.23 -23.45 -27.03
C SER A 786 -3.63 -22.96 -26.63
N THR A 787 -3.99 -22.95 -25.34
CA THR A 787 -5.32 -22.49 -24.91
C THR A 787 -5.49 -20.98 -25.09
N MET A 788 -4.40 -20.21 -25.04
CA MET A 788 -4.42 -18.78 -25.32
C MET A 788 -4.51 -18.48 -26.82
N VAL A 789 -3.84 -19.26 -27.68
CA VAL A 789 -3.98 -19.18 -29.15
C VAL A 789 -5.44 -19.41 -29.58
N GLU A 790 -6.10 -20.43 -29.02
CA GLU A 790 -7.51 -20.70 -29.29
C GLU A 790 -8.45 -19.57 -28.86
N ALA A 791 -8.10 -18.85 -27.79
CA ALA A 791 -8.89 -17.70 -27.32
C ALA A 791 -8.67 -16.44 -28.17
N LEU A 792 -7.42 -16.17 -28.59
CA LEU A 792 -7.06 -14.94 -29.31
C LEU A 792 -7.43 -14.98 -30.80
N ARG A 793 -7.31 -16.15 -31.44
CA ARG A 793 -7.56 -16.31 -32.89
C ARG A 793 -8.93 -15.77 -33.35
N PRO A 794 -10.08 -16.19 -32.77
CA PRO A 794 -11.38 -15.70 -33.20
C PRO A 794 -11.58 -14.20 -32.92
N LEU A 795 -10.96 -13.66 -31.86
CA LEU A 795 -11.05 -12.23 -31.51
C LEU A 795 -10.32 -11.34 -32.52
N LEU A 796 -9.16 -11.80 -32.99
CA LEU A 796 -8.36 -11.10 -34.01
C LEU A 796 -9.00 -11.21 -35.40
N GLU A 797 -9.55 -12.38 -35.75
CA GLU A 797 -10.24 -12.62 -37.01
C GLU A 797 -11.52 -11.79 -37.17
N GLN A 798 -12.29 -11.64 -36.09
CA GLN A 798 -13.54 -10.86 -36.09
C GLN A 798 -13.34 -9.34 -36.05
N ASN A 799 -12.10 -8.86 -35.87
CA ASN A 799 -11.82 -7.45 -35.72
C ASN A 799 -11.62 -6.75 -37.09
N GLU A 800 -12.58 -5.92 -37.49
CA GLU A 800 -12.58 -5.25 -38.80
C GLU A 800 -11.35 -4.34 -39.03
N GLN A 801 -10.82 -3.69 -38.00
CA GLN A 801 -9.64 -2.82 -38.12
C GLN A 801 -8.38 -3.63 -38.41
N ILE A 802 -8.24 -4.78 -37.75
CA ILE A 802 -7.13 -5.71 -37.99
C ILE A 802 -7.21 -6.29 -39.39
N GLN A 803 -8.41 -6.69 -39.84
CA GLN A 803 -8.59 -7.18 -41.20
C GLN A 803 -8.28 -6.10 -42.25
N HIS A 804 -8.69 -4.85 -42.00
CA HIS A 804 -8.37 -3.72 -42.87
C HIS A 804 -6.85 -3.48 -42.96
N VAL A 805 -6.16 -3.47 -41.82
CA VAL A 805 -4.71 -3.38 -41.76
C VAL A 805 -4.06 -4.57 -42.48
N ASN A 806 -4.56 -5.77 -42.27
CA ASN A 806 -4.01 -6.97 -42.90
C ASN A 806 -4.08 -6.93 -44.43
N GLN A 807 -5.10 -6.29 -45.00
CA GLN A 807 -5.25 -6.08 -46.44
C GLN A 807 -4.30 -5.02 -47.02
N LEU A 808 -3.81 -4.09 -46.19
CA LEU A 808 -2.92 -3.01 -46.61
C LEU A 808 -1.43 -3.41 -46.61
N ARG A 809 -1.09 -4.60 -46.09
CA ARG A 809 0.29 -5.10 -45.98
C ARG A 809 0.91 -5.34 -47.36
N GLN A 810 2.19 -4.99 -47.50
CA GLN A 810 2.94 -5.19 -48.76
C GLN A 810 3.92 -6.37 -48.71
N GLU A 811 4.41 -6.70 -47.51
CA GLU A 811 5.38 -7.77 -47.28
C GLU A 811 4.93 -8.62 -46.09
N ARG A 812 5.26 -9.92 -46.12
CA ARG A 812 4.95 -10.90 -45.07
C ARG A 812 6.22 -11.22 -44.29
N TYR A 813 6.19 -11.03 -42.98
CA TYR A 813 7.34 -11.33 -42.13
C TYR A 813 7.71 -12.82 -42.20
N LEU A 814 9.00 -13.12 -42.38
CA LEU A 814 9.50 -14.48 -42.37
C LEU A 814 9.90 -14.87 -40.95
N SER A 815 8.96 -15.43 -40.19
CA SER A 815 9.19 -15.82 -38.80
C SER A 815 10.08 -17.07 -38.67
N PRO A 816 11.09 -17.06 -37.78
CA PRO A 816 11.81 -18.28 -37.40
C PRO A 816 10.87 -19.35 -36.86
N LEU A 817 9.89 -18.95 -36.02
CA LEU A 817 8.92 -19.86 -35.41
C LEU A 817 8.03 -20.52 -36.46
N TYR A 818 7.58 -19.75 -37.47
CA TYR A 818 6.83 -20.27 -38.60
C TYR A 818 7.65 -21.28 -39.43
N LEU A 819 8.93 -20.99 -39.69
CA LEU A 819 9.85 -21.89 -40.38
C LEU A 819 10.11 -23.19 -39.61
N GLU A 820 10.20 -23.10 -38.29
CA GLU A 820 10.40 -24.24 -37.40
C GLU A 820 9.18 -25.15 -37.34
N GLU A 821 7.98 -24.59 -37.19
CA GLU A 821 6.76 -25.35 -36.95
C GLU A 821 6.10 -25.89 -38.23
N GLU A 822 6.01 -25.08 -39.29
CA GLU A 822 5.30 -25.45 -40.53
C GLU A 822 6.21 -26.13 -41.55
N PHE A 823 7.50 -25.79 -41.57
CA PHE A 823 8.45 -26.31 -42.55
C PHE A 823 9.54 -27.21 -41.95
N TRP A 824 9.47 -27.48 -40.64
CA TRP A 824 10.42 -28.32 -39.89
C TRP A 824 11.89 -27.93 -40.13
N ILE A 825 12.16 -26.63 -40.26
CA ILE A 825 13.52 -26.10 -40.37
C ILE A 825 14.15 -26.07 -38.98
N PRO A 826 15.37 -26.59 -38.76
CA PRO A 826 16.01 -26.53 -37.45
C PRO A 826 16.16 -25.07 -36.99
N GLY A 827 15.88 -24.79 -35.71
CA GLY A 827 15.74 -23.39 -35.24
C GLY A 827 16.96 -22.49 -35.41
N GLU A 828 18.18 -23.04 -35.32
CA GLU A 828 19.40 -22.27 -35.64
C GLU A 828 19.42 -21.84 -37.12
N VAL A 829 18.93 -22.70 -38.02
CA VAL A 829 18.86 -22.42 -39.45
C VAL A 829 17.69 -21.48 -39.77
N ALA A 830 16.55 -21.66 -39.11
CA ALA A 830 15.39 -20.76 -39.25
C ALA A 830 15.71 -19.34 -38.80
N SER A 831 16.39 -19.21 -37.65
CA SER A 831 16.89 -17.93 -37.13
C SER A 831 17.93 -17.30 -38.05
N GLU A 832 18.85 -18.10 -38.61
CA GLU A 832 19.83 -17.61 -39.59
C GLU A 832 19.17 -17.12 -40.88
N ILE A 833 18.14 -17.82 -41.38
CA ILE A 833 17.34 -17.40 -42.54
C ILE A 833 16.64 -16.08 -42.26
N ALA A 834 15.86 -15.97 -41.17
CA ALA A 834 15.09 -14.79 -40.81
C ALA A 834 15.96 -13.56 -40.46
N ARG A 835 17.22 -13.78 -40.06
CA ARG A 835 18.21 -12.71 -39.85
C ARG A 835 18.74 -12.13 -41.17
N ILE A 836 18.75 -12.95 -42.23
CA ILE A 836 19.31 -12.60 -43.54
C ILE A 836 18.23 -12.08 -44.48
N TYR A 837 17.03 -12.66 -44.40
CA TYR A 837 15.86 -12.33 -45.20
C TYR A 837 14.71 -11.96 -44.26
N SER A 838 14.26 -10.72 -44.36
CA SER A 838 13.28 -10.13 -43.43
C SER A 838 11.83 -10.46 -43.78
N SER A 839 11.56 -10.84 -45.03
CA SER A 839 10.23 -11.18 -45.53
C SER A 839 10.23 -12.46 -46.37
N ILE A 840 9.05 -13.07 -46.49
CA ILE A 840 8.82 -14.25 -47.35
C ILE A 840 9.15 -13.88 -48.80
N GLU A 841 8.75 -12.69 -49.24
CA GLU A 841 9.00 -12.15 -50.58
C GLU A 841 10.50 -11.96 -50.87
N GLU A 842 11.28 -11.49 -49.89
CA GLU A 842 12.74 -11.35 -50.02
C GLU A 842 13.42 -12.72 -50.15
N PHE A 843 12.98 -13.71 -49.38
CA PHE A 843 13.52 -15.07 -49.43
C PHE A 843 13.16 -15.82 -50.73
N THR A 844 11.93 -15.69 -51.21
CA THR A 844 11.48 -16.37 -52.44
C THR A 844 12.07 -15.73 -53.70
N SER A 845 12.36 -14.42 -53.68
CA SER A 845 12.98 -13.70 -54.80
C SER A 845 14.50 -13.86 -54.88
N ALA A 846 15.16 -14.29 -53.80
CA ALA A 846 16.60 -14.47 -53.77
C ALA A 846 17.08 -15.69 -54.59
N PRO A 847 18.20 -15.59 -55.34
CA PRO A 847 18.78 -16.75 -56.04
C PRO A 847 19.17 -17.86 -55.06
N VAL A 848 18.92 -19.12 -55.42
CA VAL A 848 19.24 -20.29 -54.57
C VAL A 848 20.74 -20.34 -54.24
N GLU A 849 21.59 -19.94 -55.18
CA GLU A 849 23.03 -19.86 -55.00
C GLU A 849 23.41 -18.80 -53.94
N GLU A 850 22.68 -17.69 -53.86
CA GLU A 850 22.87 -16.68 -52.83
C GLU A 850 22.46 -17.19 -51.46
N ILE A 851 21.27 -17.79 -51.36
CA ILE A 851 20.72 -18.34 -50.11
C ILE A 851 21.67 -19.37 -49.50
N THR A 852 22.11 -20.33 -50.32
CA THR A 852 23.02 -21.40 -49.88
C THR A 852 24.42 -20.92 -49.53
N SER A 853 24.85 -19.75 -50.05
CA SER A 853 26.12 -19.12 -49.67
C SER A 853 26.04 -18.35 -48.36
N ARG A 854 24.86 -17.80 -48.03
CA ARG A 854 24.63 -16.93 -46.87
C ARG A 854 24.14 -17.70 -45.64
N VAL A 855 23.45 -18.83 -45.81
CA VAL A 855 22.92 -19.69 -44.73
C VAL A 855 23.73 -20.99 -44.66
N ARG A 856 24.55 -21.17 -43.62
CA ARG A 856 25.65 -22.17 -43.61
C ARG A 856 25.23 -23.64 -43.58
N HIS A 857 23.93 -23.94 -43.51
CA HIS A 857 23.41 -25.31 -43.37
C HIS A 857 22.18 -25.63 -44.25
N LEU A 858 21.80 -24.72 -45.15
CA LEU A 858 20.69 -24.93 -46.07
C LEU A 858 21.22 -25.44 -47.42
N THR A 859 20.86 -26.66 -47.82
CA THR A 859 21.26 -27.22 -49.12
C THR A 859 20.42 -26.63 -50.26
N SER A 860 20.95 -26.59 -51.48
CA SER A 860 20.23 -26.07 -52.66
C SER A 860 18.88 -26.76 -52.90
N ILE A 861 18.78 -28.06 -52.60
CA ILE A 861 17.52 -28.82 -52.68
C ILE A 861 16.52 -28.37 -51.61
N LYS A 862 16.99 -28.15 -50.37
CA LYS A 862 16.12 -27.68 -49.27
C LYS A 862 15.69 -26.24 -49.48
N ALA A 863 16.59 -25.37 -49.95
CA ALA A 863 16.28 -23.99 -50.29
C ALA A 863 15.22 -23.90 -51.39
N ARG A 864 15.35 -24.66 -52.48
CA ARG A 864 14.33 -24.70 -53.56
C ARG A 864 12.98 -25.19 -53.08
N ARG A 865 12.95 -26.24 -52.26
CA ARG A 865 11.69 -26.75 -51.69
C ARG A 865 11.03 -25.72 -50.77
N LEU A 866 11.82 -25.08 -49.91
CA LEU A 866 11.31 -24.05 -49.01
C LEU A 866 10.80 -22.83 -49.78
N GLN A 867 11.52 -22.38 -50.82
CA GLN A 867 11.05 -21.32 -51.71
C GLN A 867 9.74 -21.70 -52.40
N GLN A 868 9.63 -22.93 -52.92
CA GLN A 868 8.41 -23.39 -53.56
C GLN A 868 7.21 -23.41 -52.61
N SER A 869 7.37 -23.94 -51.39
CA SER A 869 6.28 -23.97 -50.40
C SER A 869 5.91 -22.58 -49.88
N LEU A 870 6.89 -21.67 -49.74
CA LEU A 870 6.61 -20.27 -49.40
C LEU A 870 5.99 -19.50 -50.56
N GLN A 871 6.27 -19.87 -51.82
CA GLN A 871 5.61 -19.34 -53.00
C GLN A 871 4.11 -19.70 -53.00
N GLU A 872 3.77 -20.94 -52.65
CA GLU A 872 2.38 -21.41 -52.52
C GLU A 872 1.62 -20.59 -51.45
N VAL A 873 2.27 -20.22 -50.35
CA VAL A 873 1.72 -19.33 -49.31
C VAL A 873 1.43 -17.92 -49.83
N LEU A 874 2.27 -17.39 -50.72
CA LEU A 874 2.05 -16.10 -51.39
C LEU A 874 0.86 -16.17 -52.36
N GLU A 875 0.64 -17.31 -53.01
CA GLU A 875 -0.43 -17.56 -53.98
C GLU A 875 -1.79 -17.83 -53.32
N GLU A 876 -1.84 -18.59 -52.22
CA GLU A 876 -3.08 -18.90 -51.47
C GLU A 876 -3.75 -17.67 -50.83
N THR A 877 -2.99 -16.60 -50.57
CA THR A 877 -3.50 -15.37 -49.94
C THR A 877 -3.96 -14.30 -50.94
N HIS A 878 -3.93 -14.60 -52.25
CA HIS A 878 -4.45 -13.74 -53.33
C HIS A 878 -5.86 -14.12 -53.83
N HIS A 879 -6.46 -15.19 -53.29
CA HIS A 879 -7.88 -15.54 -53.43
C HIS A 879 -8.66 -15.18 -52.17
#